data_AF-A0A933JQD9-F1
#
_entry.id   AF-A0A933JQD9-F1
#
_cell.length_a   1.000
_cell.length_b   1.000
_cell.length_c   1.000
_cell.angle_alpha   90.00
_cell.angle_beta   90.00
_cell.angle_gamma   90.00
#
_symmetry.space_group_name_H-M   'P 1'
#
loop_
_entity.id
_entity.type
_entity.pdbx_description
1 polymer ?
#
loop_
_entity_poly.entity_id
_entity_poly.type
_entity_poly.pdbx_seq_one_letter_code
_entity_poly.pdbx_strand_id
1 'polypeptide(L)'
;MSLSVRTAAMSSLLLASAACSSEQESLNLGPAVLTHGLQGCPNDAIDGVTRDGYTCLTYRGVGGISMGGGSGARIALADPELFDVVTPLGAPYIDMEYFLFSVSRVSNGGFCAREQLLENLDFIDEKDDPRTWCGPVTVTDTALPGTNCIGGSGDYNHFYRGTPAGRGGSFSRVGSLQIVQDFALAFGNPAFYNPDSPYLPPGVTAEHIVPRELEADGREEELEARRREICQNPKVLEHSYDRTWNPTGEFPLITFCDGNGPENGVYEPGTATFPMEIALTVDYNRNGRRDYGEPVVAQSFEPYDDFGADGVADGEGDPTGDDYDWFENPKGTERNSRWDPGERFSDDGLDGVAGTGDFGEGNGVFDLSPNVSRAFEASPRRLLEVVDEIQLARMHLWADAGIRDFLMTAQITNQFWGALTVRTPKTRLISDFGELAALGGQTGAFDPGSADFSEQAIGRHAYLRYGDPSVCPDVDWENGRGNHVGTTQEVLNRLMSAFAFASARFEGGDFDALPGGLVAQGGPTGGLGDFVKSELFESAALGRRQPYVVILPPDYYSDPTRRYPVMYFLHGQGMKATDLSASALLFLGPQMESTVPERIGRRRSDWQKLLLVFADGQCGPGECHEGSFYSDFMGFDGQGPRHGEAFFELMRHIEGAYRTKGPEMRPRTP
;
A
#
# COMPACT_ATOMS: atom_id res chain seq x y z
N MET A 1 -15.85 82.55 17.84
CA MET A 1 -16.71 82.75 19.04
C MET A 1 -17.35 81.41 19.37
N SER A 2 -17.41 81.08 20.67
CA SER A 2 -18.15 79.97 21.31
C SER A 2 -17.50 78.58 21.39
N LEU A 3 -17.13 78.23 22.64
CA LEU A 3 -17.08 76.92 23.34
C LEU A 3 -16.16 75.81 22.78
N SER A 4 -15.41 75.04 23.59
CA SER A 4 -15.79 74.45 24.88
C SER A 4 -14.59 74.15 25.80
N VAL A 5 -14.88 74.09 27.10
CA VAL A 5 -14.01 73.89 28.27
C VAL A 5 -13.49 72.45 28.39
N ARG A 6 -12.24 72.28 28.84
CA ARG A 6 -11.82 71.12 29.64
C ARG A 6 -10.84 71.54 30.74
N THR A 7 -11.17 71.19 31.98
CA THR A 7 -10.27 71.18 33.14
C THR A 7 -10.37 69.82 33.85
N ALA A 8 -9.18 69.24 34.07
CA ALA A 8 -8.70 68.36 35.15
C ALA A 8 -9.54 67.18 35.69
N ALA A 9 -8.91 65.99 35.73
CA ALA A 9 -8.67 65.24 36.98
C ALA A 9 -7.64 64.10 36.78
N MET A 10 -6.76 63.96 37.77
CA MET A 10 -5.84 62.85 38.04
C MET A 10 -6.56 61.50 38.18
N SER A 11 -5.93 60.39 37.72
CA SER A 11 -5.83 59.11 38.44
C SER A 11 -5.07 58.03 37.63
N SER A 12 -4.14 57.36 38.31
CA SER A 12 -3.79 55.94 38.13
C SER A 12 -3.14 55.47 36.81
N LEU A 13 -1.79 55.52 36.73
CA LEU A 13 -1.02 54.54 35.96
C LEU A 13 -0.57 53.40 36.90
N LEU A 14 -1.38 52.36 36.97
CA LEU A 14 -1.10 51.07 37.63
C LEU A 14 -1.89 50.00 36.87
N LEU A 15 -1.32 49.47 35.79
CA LEU A 15 -1.73 48.30 34.99
C LEU A 15 -0.59 48.07 33.97
N ALA A 16 -0.01 46.92 33.72
CA ALA A 16 -0.12 45.58 34.29
C ALA A 16 1.22 44.90 33.97
N SER A 17 2.12 44.79 34.94
CA SER A 17 3.19 43.78 34.91
C SER A 17 2.60 42.50 35.51
N ALA A 18 1.63 41.91 34.79
CA ALA A 18 1.23 40.54 35.07
C ALA A 18 2.33 39.65 34.50
N ALA A 19 3.03 38.97 35.39
CA ALA A 19 3.90 37.86 35.05
C ALA A 19 3.09 36.87 34.21
N CYS A 20 3.50 36.63 32.96
CA CYS A 20 3.22 35.35 32.31
C CYS A 20 4.15 34.30 32.94
N SER A 21 3.88 33.93 34.19
CA SER A 21 4.15 32.57 34.63
C SER A 21 3.06 31.72 34.00
N SER A 22 3.39 31.01 32.92
CA SER A 22 2.54 29.95 32.41
C SER A 22 2.49 28.85 33.47
N GLU A 23 1.57 28.95 34.41
CA GLU A 23 1.03 27.77 35.06
C GLU A 23 0.34 26.98 33.95
N GLN A 24 1.07 26.02 33.36
CA GLN A 24 0.42 24.87 32.75
C GLN A 24 -0.40 24.24 33.87
N GLU A 25 -1.72 24.49 33.86
CA GLU A 25 -2.66 23.66 34.59
C GLU A 25 -2.31 22.22 34.22
N SER A 26 -1.77 21.46 35.17
CA SER A 26 -1.45 20.06 34.92
C SER A 26 -2.76 19.37 34.60
N LEU A 27 -2.96 19.01 33.33
CA LEU A 27 -4.15 18.28 32.90
C LEU A 27 -4.29 17.05 33.80
N ASN A 28 -5.43 16.95 34.48
CA ASN A 28 -5.74 15.76 35.26
C ASN A 28 -6.19 14.67 34.26
N LEU A 29 -5.29 13.73 33.98
CA LEU A 29 -5.50 12.63 33.05
C LEU A 29 -5.88 11.36 33.81
N GLY A 30 -6.85 10.61 33.27
CA GLY A 30 -7.15 9.25 33.68
C GLY A 30 -6.04 8.26 33.30
N PRO A 31 -6.24 6.96 33.57
CA PRO A 31 -5.31 5.93 33.11
C PRO A 31 -5.23 5.92 31.58
N ALA A 32 -4.03 5.74 31.05
CA ALA A 32 -3.82 5.63 29.61
C ALA A 32 -4.55 4.40 29.04
N VAL A 33 -5.20 4.58 27.90
CA VAL A 33 -5.76 3.48 27.12
C VAL A 33 -4.63 2.82 26.35
N LEU A 34 -4.63 1.48 26.33
CA LEU A 34 -3.63 0.68 25.63
C LEU A 34 -4.25 -0.01 24.41
N THR A 35 -3.62 0.14 23.26
CA THR A 35 -3.92 -0.58 22.02
C THR A 35 -2.70 -1.42 21.69
N HIS A 36 -2.86 -2.75 21.53
CA HIS A 36 -1.74 -3.70 21.41
C HIS A 36 -0.66 -3.51 22.49
N GLY A 37 -1.06 -3.19 23.73
CA GLY A 37 -0.13 -2.94 24.83
C GLY A 37 0.72 -1.66 24.73
N LEU A 38 0.44 -0.80 23.75
CA LEU A 38 1.08 0.52 23.56
C LEU A 38 0.13 1.63 23.99
N GLN A 39 0.65 2.68 24.60
CA GLN A 39 -0.15 3.89 24.85
C GLN A 39 -0.44 4.59 23.53
N GLY A 40 -1.70 4.97 23.33
CA GLY A 40 -2.17 5.71 22.15
C GLY A 40 -2.87 7.02 22.50
N CYS A 41 -3.53 7.59 21.50
CA CYS A 41 -4.33 8.81 21.56
C CYS A 41 -5.79 8.58 21.13
N PRO A 42 -6.54 7.62 21.74
CA PRO A 42 -7.94 7.42 21.39
C PRO A 42 -8.76 8.69 21.70
N ASN A 43 -9.73 9.01 20.83
CA ASN A 43 -10.48 10.27 20.86
C ASN A 43 -9.62 11.53 21.08
N ASP A 44 -8.42 11.58 20.48
CA ASP A 44 -7.45 12.68 20.63
C ASP A 44 -7.03 12.95 22.08
N ALA A 45 -6.98 11.90 22.91
CA ALA A 45 -6.56 11.97 24.31
C ALA A 45 -5.89 10.68 24.79
N ILE A 46 -4.94 10.80 25.72
CA ILE A 46 -4.23 9.63 26.30
C ILE A 46 -5.18 8.70 27.07
N ASP A 47 -6.19 9.28 27.73
CA ASP A 47 -7.20 8.56 28.53
C ASP A 47 -8.54 8.37 27.80
N GLY A 48 -8.60 8.69 26.50
CA GLY A 48 -9.82 8.56 25.70
C GLY A 48 -10.86 9.67 25.89
N VAL A 49 -10.56 10.70 26.69
CA VAL A 49 -11.47 11.82 26.98
C VAL A 49 -11.02 13.09 26.27
N THR A 50 -11.71 13.46 25.18
CA THR A 50 -11.42 14.68 24.41
C THR A 50 -11.49 15.94 25.28
N ARG A 51 -10.59 16.89 25.04
CA ARG A 51 -10.49 18.15 25.79
C ARG A 51 -10.35 19.33 24.84
N ASP A 52 -11.22 20.32 24.99
CA ASP A 52 -11.21 21.52 24.15
C ASP A 52 -9.86 22.25 24.21
N GLY A 53 -9.33 22.61 23.04
CA GLY A 53 -8.07 23.34 22.91
C GLY A 53 -6.81 22.48 23.12
N TYR A 54 -6.95 21.16 23.30
CA TYR A 54 -5.83 20.23 23.38
C TYR A 54 -5.90 19.19 22.25
N THR A 55 -4.74 18.63 21.92
CA THR A 55 -4.57 17.47 21.05
C THR A 55 -3.56 16.52 21.67
N CYS A 56 -3.71 15.23 21.39
CA CYS A 56 -2.78 14.20 21.80
C CYS A 56 -1.83 13.89 20.65
N LEU A 57 -0.53 13.84 20.91
CA LEU A 57 0.47 13.43 19.94
C LEU A 57 1.08 12.11 20.36
N THR A 58 1.16 11.15 19.45
CA THR A 58 1.78 9.84 19.68
C THR A 58 3.29 9.87 19.47
N TYR A 59 3.78 10.81 18.65
CA TYR A 59 5.15 10.89 18.13
C TYR A 59 5.59 9.64 17.35
N ARG A 60 4.62 8.93 16.77
CA ARG A 60 4.87 7.76 15.92
C ARG A 60 4.42 8.04 14.50
N GLY A 61 5.22 7.62 13.55
CA GLY A 61 4.84 7.54 12.15
C GLY A 61 5.05 6.15 11.60
N VAL A 62 4.27 5.77 10.60
CA VAL A 62 4.44 4.51 9.87
C VAL A 62 4.32 4.75 8.37
N GLY A 63 5.17 4.09 7.59
CA GLY A 63 5.13 4.18 6.15
C GLY A 63 5.84 3.00 5.53
N GLY A 64 6.04 3.04 4.21
CA GLY A 64 6.76 1.98 3.52
C GLY A 64 6.66 2.10 2.01
N ILE A 65 7.25 1.14 1.31
CA ILE A 65 7.27 1.11 -0.17
C ILE A 65 6.53 -0.14 -0.65
N SER A 66 5.74 -0.02 -1.72
CA SER A 66 5.08 -1.16 -2.37
C SER A 66 4.21 -1.95 -1.37
N MET A 67 4.49 -3.24 -1.15
CA MET A 67 3.88 -4.05 -0.10
C MET A 67 3.87 -3.35 1.26
N GLY A 68 5.01 -2.81 1.70
CA GLY A 68 5.14 -2.09 2.97
C GLY A 68 4.38 -0.76 2.99
N GLY A 69 4.22 -0.10 1.85
CA GLY A 69 3.44 1.13 1.74
C GLY A 69 1.96 0.88 2.02
N GLY A 70 1.36 -0.10 1.35
CA GLY A 70 -0.03 -0.50 1.59
C GLY A 70 -0.24 -1.03 3.00
N SER A 71 0.70 -1.85 3.49
CA SER A 71 0.66 -2.39 4.85
C SER A 71 0.75 -1.30 5.93
N GLY A 72 1.61 -0.29 5.73
CA GLY A 72 1.75 0.84 6.64
C GLY A 72 0.47 1.68 6.71
N ALA A 73 -0.19 1.92 5.58
CA ALA A 73 -1.50 2.57 5.55
C ALA A 73 -2.58 1.73 6.25
N ARG A 74 -2.61 0.41 6.03
CA ARG A 74 -3.54 -0.52 6.71
C ARG A 74 -3.36 -0.46 8.22
N ILE A 75 -2.14 -0.65 8.71
CA ILE A 75 -1.82 -0.64 10.13
C ILE A 75 -2.22 0.71 10.76
N ALA A 76 -1.90 1.82 10.09
CA ALA A 76 -2.25 3.13 10.61
C ALA A 76 -3.75 3.41 10.64
N LEU A 77 -4.52 2.94 9.67
CA LEU A 77 -5.96 3.20 9.62
C LEU A 77 -6.78 2.19 10.45
N ALA A 78 -6.23 1.00 10.71
CA ALA A 78 -6.81 0.02 11.62
C ALA A 78 -6.63 0.42 13.09
N ASP A 79 -5.47 1.00 13.44
CA ASP A 79 -5.12 1.43 14.79
C ASP A 79 -4.70 2.92 14.80
N PRO A 80 -5.59 3.85 14.38
CA PRO A 80 -5.24 5.25 14.13
C PRO A 80 -4.68 5.94 15.36
N GLU A 81 -5.18 5.60 16.56
CA GLU A 81 -4.71 6.17 17.83
C GLU A 81 -3.23 5.93 18.12
N LEU A 82 -2.55 5.05 17.38
CA LEU A 82 -1.13 4.76 17.57
C LEU A 82 -0.21 5.66 16.73
N PHE A 83 -0.71 6.37 15.70
CA PHE A 83 0.14 7.07 14.73
C PHE A 83 -0.32 8.50 14.44
N ASP A 84 0.64 9.43 14.30
CA ASP A 84 0.40 10.82 13.89
C ASP A 84 0.68 11.05 12.39
N VAL A 85 1.55 10.24 11.80
CA VAL A 85 2.05 10.41 10.43
C VAL A 85 2.00 9.09 9.67
N VAL A 86 1.46 9.11 8.45
CA VAL A 86 1.39 7.95 7.56
C VAL A 86 2.01 8.28 6.21
N THR A 87 2.96 7.46 5.74
CA THR A 87 3.65 7.72 4.46
C THR A 87 3.70 6.50 3.51
N PRO A 88 2.57 6.07 2.92
CA PRO A 88 2.56 5.00 1.91
C PRO A 88 3.21 5.46 0.59
N LEU A 89 4.22 4.73 0.10
CA LEU A 89 4.91 5.04 -1.15
C LEU A 89 4.70 3.94 -2.19
N GLY A 90 4.16 4.30 -3.36
CA GLY A 90 3.91 3.40 -4.49
C GLY A 90 3.17 2.14 -4.05
N ALA A 91 2.03 2.31 -3.35
CA ALA A 91 1.38 1.26 -2.58
C ALA A 91 0.22 0.60 -3.37
N PRO A 92 0.42 -0.57 -4.02
CA PRO A 92 -0.65 -1.23 -4.78
C PRO A 92 -1.78 -1.76 -3.88
N TYR A 93 -1.54 -1.91 -2.58
CA TYR A 93 -2.54 -2.39 -1.64
C TYR A 93 -3.18 -1.29 -0.80
N ILE A 94 -3.02 -0.01 -1.18
CA ILE A 94 -3.72 1.10 -0.51
C ILE A 94 -5.22 1.09 -0.81
N ASP A 95 -5.61 0.48 -1.92
CA ASP A 95 -6.98 0.10 -2.24
C ASP A 95 -6.99 -1.34 -2.76
N MET A 96 -7.30 -2.29 -1.87
CA MET A 96 -7.30 -3.71 -2.24
C MET A 96 -8.48 -4.08 -3.15
N GLU A 97 -9.57 -3.31 -3.15
CA GLU A 97 -10.72 -3.54 -4.04
C GLU A 97 -10.33 -3.24 -5.47
N TYR A 98 -9.81 -2.03 -5.72
CA TYR A 98 -9.36 -1.66 -7.05
C TYR A 98 -8.15 -2.49 -7.52
N PHE A 99 -7.27 -2.91 -6.59
CA PHE A 99 -6.19 -3.84 -6.91
C PHE A 99 -6.71 -5.20 -7.41
N LEU A 100 -7.65 -5.84 -6.69
CA LEU A 100 -8.20 -7.12 -7.12
C LEU A 100 -9.03 -6.99 -8.40
N PHE A 101 -9.75 -5.88 -8.56
CA PHE A 101 -10.41 -5.55 -9.82
C PHE A 101 -9.43 -5.41 -10.98
N SER A 102 -8.31 -4.68 -10.79
CA SER A 102 -7.31 -4.52 -11.85
C SER A 102 -6.62 -5.84 -12.19
N VAL A 103 -6.37 -6.69 -11.19
CA VAL A 103 -5.89 -8.06 -11.42
C VAL A 103 -6.92 -8.86 -12.22
N SER A 104 -8.20 -8.85 -11.84
CA SER A 104 -9.24 -9.64 -12.52
C SER A 104 -9.54 -9.16 -13.94
N ARG A 105 -9.51 -7.84 -14.19
CA ARG A 105 -9.93 -7.24 -15.47
C ARG A 105 -8.75 -7.02 -16.43
N VAL A 106 -7.61 -6.60 -15.90
CA VAL A 106 -6.44 -6.23 -16.72
C VAL A 106 -5.43 -7.36 -16.73
N SER A 107 -4.90 -7.75 -15.55
CA SER A 107 -3.87 -8.80 -15.49
C SER A 107 -4.41 -10.19 -15.82
N ASN A 108 -5.71 -10.44 -15.65
CA ASN A 108 -6.39 -11.68 -16.01
C ASN A 108 -7.23 -11.55 -17.30
N GLY A 109 -7.02 -10.46 -18.04
CA GLY A 109 -7.74 -10.15 -19.27
C GLY A 109 -7.02 -10.59 -20.54
N GLY A 110 -7.64 -10.26 -21.68
CA GLY A 110 -7.07 -10.36 -23.03
C GLY A 110 -7.42 -11.63 -23.83
N PHE A 111 -8.12 -12.56 -23.20
CA PHE A 111 -8.75 -13.70 -23.87
C PHE A 111 -9.86 -13.25 -24.83
N CYS A 112 -10.00 -13.93 -25.96
CA CYS A 112 -11.15 -13.71 -26.86
C CYS A 112 -12.44 -14.26 -26.28
N ALA A 113 -13.58 -13.79 -26.80
CA ALA A 113 -14.90 -14.30 -26.40
C ALA A 113 -14.98 -15.83 -26.57
N ARG A 114 -15.69 -16.50 -25.65
CA ARG A 114 -15.79 -17.95 -25.59
C ARG A 114 -16.20 -18.58 -26.91
N GLU A 115 -17.20 -18.02 -27.59
CA GLU A 115 -17.69 -18.54 -28.87
C GLU A 115 -16.58 -18.55 -29.93
N GLN A 116 -15.78 -17.50 -29.98
CA GLN A 116 -14.65 -17.38 -30.87
C GLN A 116 -13.57 -18.42 -30.55
N LEU A 117 -13.28 -18.65 -29.26
CA LEU A 117 -12.32 -19.69 -28.84
C LEU A 117 -12.79 -21.08 -29.30
N LEU A 118 -14.06 -21.42 -29.07
CA LEU A 118 -14.64 -22.72 -29.43
C LEU A 118 -14.71 -22.96 -30.94
N GLU A 119 -14.86 -21.91 -31.75
CA GLU A 119 -14.79 -21.99 -33.20
C GLU A 119 -13.37 -22.22 -33.73
N ASN A 120 -12.34 -21.95 -32.92
CA ASN A 120 -10.93 -21.93 -33.33
C ASN A 120 -10.03 -22.82 -32.44
N LEU A 121 -10.57 -23.93 -31.90
CA LEU A 121 -9.83 -24.84 -31.01
C LEU A 121 -8.53 -25.39 -31.62
N ASP A 122 -8.45 -25.54 -32.93
CA ASP A 122 -7.23 -25.98 -33.63
C ASP A 122 -6.05 -25.01 -33.45
N PHE A 123 -6.33 -23.75 -33.07
CA PHE A 123 -5.36 -22.66 -32.90
C PHE A 123 -5.25 -22.20 -31.45
N ILE A 124 -5.85 -22.91 -30.49
CA ILE A 124 -5.97 -22.44 -29.10
C ILE A 124 -4.64 -22.31 -28.38
N ASP A 125 -3.63 -23.08 -28.79
CA ASP A 125 -2.28 -23.02 -28.22
C ASP A 125 -1.28 -22.24 -29.10
N GLU A 126 -1.73 -21.64 -30.22
CA GLU A 126 -0.87 -20.81 -31.05
C GLU A 126 -0.64 -19.44 -30.39
N LYS A 127 0.61 -19.18 -30.01
CA LYS A 127 1.02 -17.92 -29.37
C LYS A 127 0.65 -16.70 -30.22
N ASP A 128 -0.05 -15.76 -29.60
CA ASP A 128 -0.49 -14.48 -30.16
C ASP A 128 -1.38 -14.59 -31.42
N ASP A 129 -2.04 -15.73 -31.62
CA ASP A 129 -2.96 -15.86 -32.75
C ASP A 129 -4.23 -15.02 -32.55
N PRO A 130 -4.56 -14.08 -33.45
CA PRO A 130 -5.70 -13.18 -33.27
C PRO A 130 -7.07 -13.88 -33.27
N ARG A 131 -7.13 -15.16 -33.66
CA ARG A 131 -8.35 -15.97 -33.58
C ARG A 131 -8.62 -16.44 -32.16
N THR A 132 -7.60 -16.59 -31.32
CA THR A 132 -7.72 -17.13 -29.96
C THR A 132 -7.17 -16.18 -28.89
N TRP A 133 -6.51 -15.10 -29.29
CA TRP A 133 -5.96 -14.07 -28.42
C TRP A 133 -6.34 -12.66 -28.87
N CYS A 134 -7.02 -11.91 -28.00
CA CYS A 134 -7.60 -10.62 -28.34
C CYS A 134 -6.77 -9.43 -27.81
N GLY A 135 -5.71 -9.71 -27.06
CA GLY A 135 -4.71 -8.75 -26.66
C GLY A 135 -5.10 -7.90 -25.44
N PRO A 136 -4.36 -6.82 -25.15
CA PRO A 136 -4.49 -6.08 -23.91
C PRO A 136 -5.85 -5.44 -23.67
N VAL A 137 -6.28 -5.49 -22.41
CA VAL A 137 -7.34 -4.65 -21.87
C VAL A 137 -6.74 -3.30 -21.49
N THR A 138 -7.39 -2.21 -21.89
CA THR A 138 -6.98 -0.83 -21.56
C THR A 138 -7.97 -0.21 -20.58
N VAL A 139 -7.44 0.51 -19.58
CA VAL A 139 -8.20 1.19 -18.52
C VAL A 139 -7.83 2.66 -18.56
N THR A 140 -8.78 3.56 -18.82
CA THR A 140 -8.54 5.01 -19.05
C THR A 140 -9.27 5.95 -18.09
N ASP A 141 -10.20 5.43 -17.32
CA ASP A 141 -11.08 6.05 -16.31
C ASP A 141 -10.36 6.83 -15.19
N THR A 142 -9.06 6.66 -15.03
CA THR A 142 -8.29 7.23 -13.90
C THR A 142 -7.40 8.41 -14.31
N ALA A 143 -7.56 8.90 -15.54
CA ALA A 143 -6.80 10.02 -16.05
C ALA A 143 -7.24 11.37 -15.48
N LEU A 144 -6.31 12.11 -14.88
CA LEU A 144 -6.52 13.54 -14.59
C LEU A 144 -6.81 14.32 -15.90
N PRO A 145 -7.77 15.26 -15.86
CA PRO A 145 -8.02 16.17 -16.97
C PRO A 145 -6.74 16.87 -17.46
N GLY A 146 -6.55 16.94 -18.77
CA GLY A 146 -5.42 17.65 -19.40
C GLY A 146 -4.10 16.88 -19.42
N THR A 147 -4.10 15.59 -19.09
CA THR A 147 -2.92 14.72 -19.22
C THR A 147 -3.00 13.87 -20.47
N ASN A 148 -1.84 13.50 -21.02
CA ASN A 148 -1.80 12.84 -22.33
C ASN A 148 -1.88 11.31 -22.23
N CYS A 149 -1.47 10.70 -21.11
CA CYS A 149 -1.56 9.26 -20.90
C CYS A 149 -1.51 8.87 -19.42
N ILE A 150 -2.66 8.41 -18.91
CA ILE A 150 -2.79 7.83 -17.56
C ILE A 150 -3.47 6.45 -17.63
N GLY A 151 -3.72 5.93 -18.83
CA GLY A 151 -4.32 4.61 -18.97
C GLY A 151 -3.33 3.46 -18.75
N GLY A 152 -3.71 2.49 -17.93
CA GLY A 152 -2.99 1.21 -17.82
C GLY A 152 -3.45 0.26 -18.93
N SER A 153 -2.56 -0.58 -19.45
CA SER A 153 -2.96 -1.70 -20.31
C SER A 153 -2.19 -2.96 -19.97
N GLY A 154 -2.85 -4.11 -20.04
CA GLY A 154 -2.26 -5.40 -19.71
C GLY A 154 -3.16 -6.56 -20.10
N ASP A 155 -2.62 -7.77 -19.93
CA ASP A 155 -3.29 -9.02 -20.21
C ASP A 155 -2.57 -10.18 -19.48
N TYR A 156 -3.20 -11.35 -19.46
CA TYR A 156 -2.68 -12.51 -18.73
C TYR A 156 -1.38 -13.08 -19.30
N ASN A 157 -1.24 -13.10 -20.62
CA ASN A 157 -0.07 -13.67 -21.26
C ASN A 157 1.14 -12.71 -21.23
N HIS A 158 0.94 -11.44 -20.88
CA HIS A 158 1.97 -10.40 -20.79
C HIS A 158 1.83 -9.59 -19.50
N PHE A 159 2.29 -10.16 -18.37
CA PHE A 159 2.27 -9.49 -17.06
C PHE A 159 3.12 -8.22 -16.99
N TYR A 160 3.97 -8.00 -17.99
CA TYR A 160 4.95 -6.95 -17.95
C TYR A 160 5.01 -6.16 -19.25
N ARG A 161 4.96 -4.83 -19.12
CA ARG A 161 5.20 -3.86 -20.20
C ARG A 161 6.04 -2.71 -19.64
N GLY A 162 7.26 -2.50 -20.13
CA GLY A 162 8.11 -1.35 -19.76
C GLY A 162 9.63 -1.60 -19.85
N THR A 163 10.46 -0.64 -19.47
CA THR A 163 11.94 -0.80 -19.51
C THR A 163 12.54 -1.35 -18.22
N PRO A 164 13.73 -1.99 -18.25
CA PRO A 164 14.49 -2.37 -17.03
C PRO A 164 14.74 -1.20 -16.07
N ALA A 165 14.83 0.02 -16.60
CA ALA A 165 15.02 1.23 -15.81
C ALA A 165 13.77 1.57 -15.00
N GLY A 166 13.95 1.82 -13.71
CA GLY A 166 12.89 2.24 -12.79
C GLY A 166 11.88 1.17 -12.36
N ARG A 167 12.10 -0.09 -12.74
CA ARG A 167 11.32 -1.24 -12.24
C ARG A 167 11.45 -1.40 -10.74
N GLY A 168 12.70 -1.38 -10.26
CA GLY A 168 13.07 -1.75 -8.89
C GLY A 168 12.90 -3.25 -8.65
N GLY A 169 14.00 -3.98 -8.51
CA GLY A 169 13.97 -5.44 -8.37
C GLY A 169 13.72 -6.19 -9.68
N SER A 170 13.77 -7.53 -9.61
CA SER A 170 13.51 -8.43 -10.74
C SER A 170 12.06 -8.91 -10.71
N PHE A 171 11.13 -8.12 -11.26
CA PHE A 171 9.75 -8.56 -11.52
C PHE A 171 9.73 -9.56 -12.67
N SER A 172 10.00 -10.82 -12.33
CA SER A 172 9.84 -11.93 -13.28
C SER A 172 8.40 -12.41 -13.32
N ARG A 173 8.02 -13.17 -14.37
CA ARG A 173 6.68 -13.77 -14.43
C ARG A 173 6.42 -14.66 -13.21
N VAL A 174 7.40 -15.48 -12.83
CA VAL A 174 7.32 -16.30 -11.61
C VAL A 174 7.26 -15.43 -10.36
N GLY A 175 8.09 -14.39 -10.28
CA GLY A 175 8.06 -13.43 -9.17
C GLY A 175 6.67 -12.84 -8.98
N SER A 176 6.04 -12.33 -10.04
CA SER A 176 4.68 -11.80 -9.98
C SER A 176 3.66 -12.84 -9.50
N LEU A 177 3.75 -14.10 -9.94
CA LEU A 177 2.87 -15.17 -9.47
C LEU A 177 3.08 -15.49 -7.99
N GLN A 178 4.33 -15.46 -7.52
CA GLN A 178 4.67 -15.63 -6.10
C GLN A 178 4.04 -14.51 -5.25
N ILE A 179 3.98 -13.26 -5.73
CA ILE A 179 3.29 -12.16 -5.04
C ILE A 179 1.81 -12.48 -4.81
N VAL A 180 1.12 -13.01 -5.84
CA VAL A 180 -0.31 -13.34 -5.71
C VAL A 180 -0.51 -14.55 -4.80
N GLN A 181 0.40 -15.53 -4.81
CA GLN A 181 0.36 -16.65 -3.86
C GLN A 181 0.63 -16.21 -2.41
N ASP A 182 1.58 -15.30 -2.18
CA ASP A 182 1.82 -14.72 -0.86
C ASP A 182 0.63 -13.89 -0.39
N PHE A 183 -0.02 -13.14 -1.30
CA PHE A 183 -1.27 -12.44 -1.00
C PHE A 183 -2.36 -13.42 -0.57
N ALA A 184 -2.49 -14.56 -1.25
CA ALA A 184 -3.45 -15.60 -0.89
C ALA A 184 -3.15 -16.25 0.48
N LEU A 185 -1.87 -16.42 0.84
CA LEU A 185 -1.48 -16.87 2.19
C LEU A 185 -1.83 -15.83 3.27
N ALA A 186 -1.64 -14.54 2.95
CA ALA A 186 -1.94 -13.45 3.86
C ALA A 186 -3.45 -13.28 4.08
N PHE A 187 -4.22 -13.19 3.00
CA PHE A 187 -5.63 -12.76 3.03
C PHE A 187 -6.65 -13.85 2.73
N GLY A 188 -6.23 -14.95 2.11
CA GLY A 188 -7.09 -15.98 1.52
C GLY A 188 -7.10 -15.89 0.00
N ASN A 189 -7.48 -16.98 -0.67
CA ASN A 189 -7.49 -17.10 -2.13
C ASN A 189 -8.45 -16.06 -2.72
N PRO A 190 -7.95 -15.10 -3.53
CA PRO A 190 -8.79 -14.06 -4.10
C PRO A 190 -9.63 -14.55 -5.27
N ALA A 191 -9.25 -15.65 -5.92
CA ALA A 191 -9.92 -16.18 -7.10
C ALA A 191 -11.03 -17.18 -6.78
N PHE A 192 -10.96 -17.89 -5.65
CA PHE A 192 -11.96 -18.91 -5.30
C PHE A 192 -12.28 -18.90 -3.80
N TYR A 193 -13.53 -19.23 -3.48
CA TYR A 193 -13.89 -19.65 -2.14
C TYR A 193 -13.83 -21.18 -2.03
N ASN A 194 -13.19 -21.65 -0.96
CA ASN A 194 -13.15 -23.06 -0.61
C ASN A 194 -13.30 -23.21 0.91
N PRO A 195 -14.37 -23.87 1.40
CA PRO A 195 -14.58 -24.04 2.83
C PRO A 195 -13.54 -24.96 3.50
N ASP A 196 -12.86 -25.82 2.73
CA ASP A 196 -11.88 -26.78 3.24
C ASP A 196 -10.44 -26.22 3.25
N SER A 197 -10.18 -25.15 2.50
CA SER A 197 -8.87 -24.47 2.49
C SER A 197 -9.04 -22.99 2.14
N PRO A 198 -8.50 -22.06 2.93
CA PRO A 198 -8.48 -20.66 2.55
C PRO A 198 -7.56 -20.36 1.37
N TYR A 199 -6.71 -21.31 0.94
CA TYR A 199 -5.68 -21.10 -0.07
C TYR A 199 -6.00 -21.79 -1.41
N LEU A 200 -6.47 -23.04 -1.39
CA LEU A 200 -6.69 -23.82 -2.61
C LEU A 200 -8.07 -23.60 -3.21
N PRO A 201 -8.23 -23.69 -4.54
CA PRO A 201 -9.54 -23.76 -5.19
C PRO A 201 -10.38 -24.95 -4.70
N PRO A 202 -11.72 -24.88 -4.81
CA PRO A 202 -12.59 -26.00 -4.41
C PRO A 202 -12.25 -27.26 -5.22
N GLY A 203 -12.27 -28.42 -4.55
CA GLY A 203 -11.95 -29.72 -5.17
C GLY A 203 -10.45 -29.99 -5.38
N VAL A 204 -9.57 -29.04 -5.09
CA VAL A 204 -8.11 -29.22 -5.09
C VAL A 204 -7.64 -29.52 -3.66
N THR A 205 -6.73 -30.50 -3.51
CA THR A 205 -6.24 -30.93 -2.19
C THR A 205 -4.79 -30.49 -1.96
N ALA A 206 -4.31 -30.62 -0.72
CA ALA A 206 -2.95 -30.23 -0.33
C ALA A 206 -1.83 -30.93 -1.13
N GLU A 207 -2.14 -32.01 -1.86
CA GLU A 207 -1.20 -32.67 -2.79
C GLU A 207 -0.84 -31.80 -4.01
N HIS A 208 -1.50 -30.66 -4.23
CA HIS A 208 -1.14 -29.69 -5.26
C HIS A 208 -0.32 -28.51 -4.74
N ILE A 209 -0.03 -28.48 -3.43
CA ILE A 209 0.86 -27.47 -2.83
C ILE A 209 2.31 -27.89 -3.01
N VAL A 210 3.17 -26.94 -3.39
CA VAL A 210 4.63 -27.00 -3.30
C VAL A 210 5.04 -26.61 -1.88
N PRO A 211 5.57 -27.53 -1.05
CA PRO A 211 6.03 -27.20 0.29
C PRO A 211 7.05 -26.06 0.27
N ARG A 212 6.78 -24.95 0.96
CA ARG A 212 7.63 -23.74 0.91
C ARG A 212 9.00 -23.97 1.56
N GLU A 213 9.17 -25.01 2.37
CA GLU A 213 10.47 -25.41 2.91
C GLU A 213 11.43 -25.90 1.81
N LEU A 214 10.92 -26.29 0.64
CA LEU A 214 11.74 -26.65 -0.53
C LEU A 214 12.41 -25.44 -1.17
N GLU A 215 11.97 -24.23 -0.85
CA GLU A 215 12.59 -22.99 -1.36
C GLU A 215 13.84 -22.59 -0.58
N ALA A 216 14.19 -23.32 0.48
CA ALA A 216 15.44 -23.14 1.19
C ALA A 216 16.66 -23.49 0.32
N ASP A 217 17.74 -22.71 0.49
CA ASP A 217 19.02 -22.89 -0.21
C ASP A 217 19.49 -24.36 -0.20
N GLY A 218 19.89 -24.86 -1.37
CA GLY A 218 20.43 -26.22 -1.54
C GLY A 218 19.38 -27.30 -1.78
N ARG A 219 18.10 -26.95 -1.94
CA ARG A 219 16.99 -27.87 -2.25
C ARG A 219 16.40 -27.67 -3.64
N GLU A 220 17.11 -26.98 -4.53
CA GLU A 220 16.61 -26.56 -5.84
C GLU A 220 16.20 -27.76 -6.71
N GLU A 221 16.94 -28.87 -6.67
CA GLU A 221 16.58 -30.08 -7.41
C GLU A 221 15.29 -30.73 -6.88
N GLU A 222 15.08 -30.74 -5.56
CA GLU A 222 13.85 -31.25 -4.93
C GLU A 222 12.65 -30.36 -5.26
N LEU A 223 12.84 -29.04 -5.18
CA LEU A 223 11.83 -28.05 -5.55
C LEU A 223 11.38 -28.23 -7.01
N GLU A 224 12.33 -28.30 -7.93
CA GLU A 224 12.04 -28.47 -9.36
C GLU A 224 11.49 -29.87 -9.69
N ALA A 225 11.87 -30.91 -8.94
CA ALA A 225 11.24 -32.22 -9.05
C ALA A 225 9.77 -32.18 -8.62
N ARG A 226 9.48 -31.52 -7.49
CA ARG A 226 8.12 -31.38 -6.96
C ARG A 226 7.22 -30.55 -7.87
N ARG A 227 7.74 -29.43 -8.40
CA ARG A 227 7.03 -28.60 -9.39
C ARG A 227 6.69 -29.40 -10.63
N ARG A 228 7.66 -30.13 -11.20
CA ARG A 228 7.42 -31.01 -12.37
C ARG A 228 6.39 -32.08 -12.10
N GLU A 229 6.40 -32.70 -10.92
CA GLU A 229 5.41 -33.70 -10.52
C GLU A 229 3.99 -33.12 -10.56
N ILE A 230 3.78 -31.94 -9.96
CA ILE A 230 2.48 -31.26 -9.96
C ILE A 230 2.06 -30.91 -11.39
N CYS A 231 2.96 -30.31 -12.19
CA CYS A 231 2.65 -29.92 -13.57
C CYS A 231 2.32 -31.10 -14.49
N GLN A 232 2.84 -32.30 -14.20
CA GLN A 232 2.54 -33.52 -14.96
C GLN A 232 1.25 -34.21 -14.52
N ASN A 233 0.68 -33.83 -13.36
CA ASN A 233 -0.50 -34.44 -12.77
C ASN A 233 -1.53 -33.38 -12.39
N PRO A 234 -2.09 -32.65 -13.39
CA PRO A 234 -3.12 -31.66 -13.13
C PRO A 234 -4.35 -32.32 -12.50
N LYS A 235 -4.94 -31.66 -11.51
CA LYS A 235 -6.28 -32.00 -11.03
C LYS A 235 -7.30 -31.57 -12.07
N VAL A 236 -8.12 -32.52 -12.53
CA VAL A 236 -9.24 -32.27 -13.45
C VAL A 236 -10.54 -32.24 -12.66
N LEU A 237 -11.28 -31.14 -12.77
CA LEU A 237 -12.56 -30.89 -12.09
C LEU A 237 -13.67 -30.83 -13.14
N GLU A 238 -14.29 -31.99 -13.40
CA GLU A 238 -15.48 -32.09 -14.26
C GLU A 238 -16.68 -31.42 -13.60
N HIS A 239 -17.65 -30.96 -14.41
CA HIS A 239 -18.85 -30.26 -13.94
C HIS A 239 -18.55 -29.02 -13.09
N SER A 240 -17.53 -28.26 -13.51
CA SER A 240 -17.17 -26.97 -12.92
C SER A 240 -17.76 -25.85 -13.76
N TYR A 241 -18.29 -24.81 -13.14
CA TYR A 241 -19.01 -23.75 -13.84
C TYR A 241 -18.24 -22.43 -13.77
N ASP A 242 -18.46 -21.58 -14.77
CA ASP A 242 -18.07 -20.17 -14.77
C ASP A 242 -18.97 -19.43 -15.75
N ARG A 243 -19.61 -18.34 -15.33
CA ARG A 243 -20.55 -17.59 -16.16
C ARG A 243 -20.00 -17.18 -17.52
N THR A 244 -18.71 -16.83 -17.59
CA THR A 244 -18.09 -16.25 -18.80
C THR A 244 -17.50 -17.33 -19.69
N TRP A 245 -16.76 -18.25 -19.09
CA TRP A 245 -15.89 -19.18 -19.81
C TRP A 245 -16.48 -20.60 -19.87
N ASN A 246 -17.32 -20.99 -18.91
CA ASN A 246 -17.89 -22.34 -18.90
C ASN A 246 -19.32 -22.39 -18.31
N PRO A 247 -20.30 -21.67 -18.90
CA PRO A 247 -21.63 -21.51 -18.30
C PRO A 247 -22.46 -22.81 -18.29
N THR A 248 -22.08 -23.80 -19.09
CA THR A 248 -22.78 -25.10 -19.18
C THR A 248 -22.12 -26.20 -18.34
N GLY A 249 -20.92 -25.95 -17.78
CA GLY A 249 -20.11 -26.97 -17.11
C GLY A 249 -19.67 -28.11 -18.02
N GLU A 250 -19.60 -27.88 -19.34
CA GLU A 250 -19.24 -28.89 -20.35
C GLU A 250 -17.75 -29.22 -20.36
N PHE A 251 -16.93 -28.19 -20.09
CA PHE A 251 -15.47 -28.32 -20.06
C PHE A 251 -14.99 -28.50 -18.62
N PRO A 252 -13.90 -29.25 -18.37
CA PRO A 252 -13.32 -29.30 -17.04
C PRO A 252 -12.56 -28.01 -16.72
N LEU A 253 -12.53 -27.66 -15.44
CA LEU A 253 -11.49 -26.78 -14.92
C LEU A 253 -10.30 -27.62 -14.47
N ILE A 254 -9.08 -27.13 -14.71
CA ILE A 254 -7.86 -27.83 -14.30
C ILE A 254 -6.93 -26.94 -13.47
N THR A 255 -6.20 -27.55 -12.55
CA THR A 255 -4.98 -26.92 -12.01
C THR A 255 -3.94 -26.86 -13.12
N PHE A 256 -3.15 -25.81 -13.18
CA PHE A 256 -2.18 -25.62 -14.25
C PHE A 256 -0.84 -25.07 -13.74
N CYS A 257 0.15 -25.08 -14.63
CA CYS A 257 1.43 -24.44 -14.39
C CYS A 257 1.61 -23.25 -15.32
N ASP A 258 2.41 -22.30 -14.86
CA ASP A 258 2.75 -21.06 -15.54
C ASP A 258 4.27 -20.77 -15.39
N GLY A 259 4.75 -19.60 -15.77
CA GLY A 259 6.12 -19.12 -15.56
C GLY A 259 7.18 -19.75 -16.47
N ASN A 260 8.44 -19.38 -16.24
CA ASN A 260 9.64 -20.00 -16.82
C ASN A 260 9.76 -20.01 -18.37
N GLY A 261 9.07 -19.09 -19.04
CA GLY A 261 9.29 -18.80 -20.46
C GLY A 261 10.67 -18.17 -20.75
N PRO A 262 11.13 -18.19 -22.01
CA PRO A 262 12.42 -17.62 -22.41
C PRO A 262 12.45 -16.08 -22.35
N GLU A 263 11.28 -15.45 -22.40
CA GLU A 263 11.12 -14.00 -22.32
C GLU A 263 10.45 -13.61 -21.00
N ASN A 264 11.05 -12.64 -20.30
CA ASN A 264 10.56 -12.24 -19.00
C ASN A 264 9.20 -11.55 -19.07
N GLY A 265 8.24 -12.03 -18.28
CA GLY A 265 6.88 -11.47 -18.20
C GLY A 265 5.92 -12.01 -19.26
N VAL A 266 6.41 -12.79 -20.22
CA VAL A 266 5.61 -13.35 -21.31
C VAL A 266 5.32 -14.83 -21.04
N TYR A 267 4.07 -15.24 -21.19
CA TYR A 267 3.67 -16.64 -21.16
C TYR A 267 4.15 -17.35 -22.44
N GLU A 268 4.74 -18.53 -22.27
CA GLU A 268 5.21 -19.34 -23.40
C GLU A 268 4.63 -20.76 -23.30
N PRO A 269 3.76 -21.16 -24.24
CA PRO A 269 3.17 -22.49 -24.28
C PRO A 269 4.18 -23.63 -24.13
N GLY A 270 3.83 -24.62 -23.31
CA GLY A 270 4.64 -25.83 -23.12
C GLY A 270 5.95 -25.68 -22.33
N THR A 271 6.28 -24.48 -21.86
CA THR A 271 7.49 -24.23 -21.02
C THR A 271 7.18 -24.04 -19.54
N ALA A 272 5.90 -23.84 -19.23
CA ALA A 272 5.40 -23.56 -17.91
C ALA A 272 5.71 -24.68 -16.90
N THR A 273 6.28 -24.29 -15.76
CA THR A 273 6.75 -25.23 -14.72
C THR A 273 6.51 -24.74 -13.29
N PHE A 274 5.96 -23.54 -13.11
CA PHE A 274 5.58 -23.02 -11.80
C PHE A 274 4.09 -23.31 -11.54
N PRO A 275 3.73 -24.15 -10.55
CA PRO A 275 2.33 -24.44 -10.24
C PRO A 275 1.56 -23.20 -9.82
N MET A 276 0.46 -22.89 -10.52
CA MET A 276 -0.46 -21.83 -10.11
C MET A 276 -1.48 -22.41 -9.14
N GLU A 277 -1.09 -22.50 -7.86
CA GLU A 277 -1.81 -23.27 -6.83
C GLU A 277 -3.19 -22.70 -6.47
N ILE A 278 -3.41 -21.41 -6.73
CA ILE A 278 -4.59 -20.67 -6.26
C ILE A 278 -5.62 -20.38 -7.37
N ALA A 279 -5.36 -20.77 -8.61
CA ALA A 279 -6.26 -20.50 -9.73
C ALA A 279 -6.48 -21.75 -10.58
N LEU A 280 -7.53 -21.72 -11.38
CA LEU A 280 -7.91 -22.78 -12.32
C LEU A 280 -8.02 -22.19 -13.72
N THR A 281 -7.89 -23.04 -14.73
CA THR A 281 -8.11 -22.67 -16.13
C THR A 281 -9.12 -23.61 -16.78
N VAL A 282 -9.84 -23.13 -17.79
CA VAL A 282 -10.73 -23.97 -18.59
C VAL A 282 -9.90 -24.78 -19.58
N ASP A 283 -10.06 -26.10 -19.62
CA ASP A 283 -9.40 -26.99 -20.59
C ASP A 283 -10.39 -27.34 -21.71
N TYR A 284 -10.44 -26.52 -22.75
CA TYR A 284 -11.44 -26.63 -23.81
C TYR A 284 -11.19 -27.85 -24.72
N ASN A 285 -9.92 -28.20 -24.94
CA ASN A 285 -9.56 -29.32 -25.82
C ASN A 285 -9.26 -30.62 -25.06
N ARG A 286 -9.38 -30.61 -23.73
CA ARG A 286 -9.23 -31.76 -22.82
C ARG A 286 -7.83 -32.38 -22.89
N ASN A 287 -6.79 -31.57 -23.07
CA ASN A 287 -5.41 -32.05 -23.17
C ASN A 287 -4.67 -32.08 -21.82
N GLY A 288 -5.29 -31.59 -20.75
CA GLY A 288 -4.72 -31.57 -19.41
C GLY A 288 -3.59 -30.55 -19.21
N ARG A 289 -3.53 -29.48 -19.99
CA ARG A 289 -2.64 -28.35 -19.75
C ARG A 289 -3.33 -27.05 -20.12
N ARG A 290 -2.85 -25.94 -19.58
CA ARG A 290 -3.27 -24.62 -20.04
C ARG A 290 -2.66 -24.33 -21.41
N ASP A 291 -3.50 -24.13 -22.42
CA ASP A 291 -3.08 -23.58 -23.70
C ASP A 291 -3.14 -22.05 -23.75
N TYR A 292 -2.48 -21.43 -24.72
CA TYR A 292 -2.32 -19.97 -24.81
C TYR A 292 -3.64 -19.17 -24.69
N GLY A 293 -4.68 -19.62 -25.40
CA GLY A 293 -6.00 -18.99 -25.45
C GLY A 293 -6.96 -19.45 -24.35
N GLU A 294 -6.53 -20.34 -23.44
CA GLU A 294 -7.38 -20.85 -22.37
C GLU A 294 -7.45 -19.87 -21.19
N PRO A 295 -8.67 -19.38 -20.86
CA PRO A 295 -8.87 -18.40 -19.80
C PRO A 295 -8.56 -18.96 -18.42
N VAL A 296 -8.03 -18.10 -17.55
CA VAL A 296 -7.87 -18.38 -16.12
C VAL A 296 -9.07 -17.81 -15.38
N VAL A 297 -9.69 -18.64 -14.55
CA VAL A 297 -10.97 -18.39 -13.91
C VAL A 297 -10.76 -17.75 -12.53
N ALA A 298 -11.59 -16.75 -12.22
CA ALA A 298 -11.70 -16.12 -10.91
C ALA A 298 -13.17 -15.81 -10.60
N GLN A 299 -13.61 -16.23 -9.42
CA GLN A 299 -14.99 -16.25 -8.90
C GLN A 299 -15.00 -15.57 -7.53
N SER A 300 -14.66 -14.28 -7.54
CA SER A 300 -14.41 -13.49 -6.33
C SER A 300 -15.68 -12.95 -5.69
N PHE A 301 -16.73 -12.73 -6.49
CA PHE A 301 -17.98 -12.07 -6.10
C PHE A 301 -19.09 -12.41 -7.09
N GLU A 302 -20.33 -12.28 -6.66
CA GLU A 302 -21.49 -12.46 -7.51
C GLU A 302 -21.55 -11.42 -8.64
N PRO A 303 -22.10 -11.75 -9.81
CA PRO A 303 -22.23 -10.76 -10.86
C PRO A 303 -23.17 -9.61 -10.49
N TYR A 304 -22.78 -8.38 -10.82
CA TYR A 304 -23.63 -7.21 -10.63
C TYR A 304 -23.54 -6.21 -11.78
N ASP A 305 -24.57 -5.37 -11.85
CA ASP A 305 -24.67 -4.23 -12.77
C ASP A 305 -24.14 -2.99 -12.04
N ASP A 306 -22.96 -2.52 -12.43
CA ASP A 306 -22.31 -1.28 -11.94
C ASP A 306 -22.96 -0.05 -12.58
N PHE A 307 -24.28 0.09 -12.39
CA PHE A 307 -25.16 1.15 -12.93
C PHE A 307 -25.58 2.14 -11.85
N GLY A 308 -24.87 2.16 -10.73
CA GLY A 308 -25.18 3.04 -9.62
C GLY A 308 -26.43 2.64 -8.84
N ALA A 309 -26.58 3.27 -7.68
CA ALA A 309 -27.63 2.91 -6.71
C ALA A 309 -29.06 3.15 -7.22
N ASP A 310 -29.22 3.88 -8.34
CA ASP A 310 -30.52 4.09 -8.97
C ASP A 310 -30.90 2.98 -9.99
N GLY A 311 -29.93 2.13 -10.36
CA GLY A 311 -30.08 0.99 -11.27
C GLY A 311 -30.37 1.38 -12.72
N VAL A 312 -29.97 2.59 -13.14
CA VAL A 312 -30.13 3.11 -14.50
C VAL A 312 -28.77 3.15 -15.17
N ALA A 313 -28.55 2.24 -16.12
CA ALA A 313 -27.34 2.29 -16.94
C ALA A 313 -27.27 3.60 -17.73
N ASP A 314 -26.10 4.24 -17.73
CA ASP A 314 -25.88 5.40 -18.56
C ASP A 314 -25.88 5.07 -20.07
N GLY A 315 -26.51 5.97 -20.83
CA GLY A 315 -26.48 6.00 -22.29
C GLY A 315 -25.33 6.87 -22.83
N GLU A 316 -25.65 7.88 -23.66
CA GLU A 316 -24.70 8.95 -23.96
C GLU A 316 -24.80 10.07 -22.89
N GLY A 317 -23.76 10.22 -22.06
CA GLY A 317 -23.68 11.21 -20.97
C GLY A 317 -24.16 10.66 -19.62
N ASP A 318 -24.05 11.50 -18.57
CA ASP A 318 -24.43 11.24 -17.16
C ASP A 318 -25.70 12.05 -16.77
N PRO A 319 -26.91 11.58 -17.16
CA PRO A 319 -28.18 12.26 -16.86
C PRO A 319 -28.57 12.25 -15.38
N THR A 320 -28.03 11.33 -14.58
CA THR A 320 -28.38 11.08 -13.16
C THR A 320 -27.39 11.72 -12.19
N GLY A 321 -26.18 12.04 -12.65
CA GLY A 321 -25.13 12.73 -11.92
C GLY A 321 -24.29 11.80 -11.04
N ASP A 322 -24.29 10.50 -11.30
CA ASP A 322 -23.70 9.47 -10.44
C ASP A 322 -22.60 8.62 -11.09
N ASP A 323 -22.18 8.97 -12.32
CA ASP A 323 -20.94 8.47 -12.93
C ASP A 323 -19.76 8.76 -11.99
N TYR A 324 -19.05 7.71 -11.59
CA TYR A 324 -17.91 7.82 -10.71
C TYR A 324 -16.69 8.40 -11.41
N ASP A 325 -16.12 9.43 -10.81
CA ASP A 325 -14.78 9.91 -11.12
C ASP A 325 -14.07 10.23 -9.81
N TRP A 326 -12.93 9.60 -9.55
CA TRP A 326 -12.20 9.75 -8.30
C TRP A 326 -11.80 11.21 -7.97
N PHE A 327 -11.75 12.09 -8.97
CA PHE A 327 -11.37 13.49 -8.83
C PHE A 327 -12.58 14.44 -8.90
N GLU A 328 -13.44 14.30 -9.90
CA GLU A 328 -14.58 15.18 -10.16
C GLU A 328 -15.85 14.77 -9.41
N ASN A 329 -16.11 13.46 -9.30
CA ASN A 329 -17.28 12.89 -8.62
C ASN A 329 -16.94 11.67 -7.75
N PRO A 330 -16.14 11.84 -6.67
CA PRO A 330 -15.66 10.71 -5.86
C PRO A 330 -16.75 10.02 -5.02
N LYS A 331 -18.00 10.45 -5.15
CA LYS A 331 -19.19 9.84 -4.53
C LYS A 331 -20.11 9.14 -5.54
N GLY A 332 -19.76 9.18 -6.83
CA GLY A 332 -20.49 8.45 -7.85
C GLY A 332 -20.55 6.96 -7.52
N THR A 333 -21.64 6.33 -7.90
CA THR A 333 -21.88 4.91 -7.68
C THR A 333 -21.85 4.12 -8.97
N GLU A 334 -22.07 4.76 -10.13
CA GLU A 334 -21.96 4.09 -11.42
C GLU A 334 -20.49 4.01 -11.88
N ARG A 335 -20.08 2.85 -12.40
CA ARG A 335 -18.74 2.56 -12.93
C ARG A 335 -17.61 2.71 -11.91
N ASN A 336 -17.92 2.59 -10.62
CA ASN A 336 -16.91 2.69 -9.57
C ASN A 336 -16.19 1.35 -9.30
N SER A 337 -16.58 0.29 -10.02
CA SER A 337 -16.03 -1.07 -9.90
C SER A 337 -16.21 -1.69 -8.51
N ARG A 338 -17.25 -1.26 -7.78
CA ARG A 338 -17.71 -1.82 -6.50
C ARG A 338 -19.20 -2.06 -6.61
N TRP A 339 -19.71 -3.02 -5.83
CA TRP A 339 -21.16 -3.13 -5.67
C TRP A 339 -21.64 -2.13 -4.63
N ASP A 340 -22.62 -1.31 -4.99
CA ASP A 340 -23.28 -0.36 -4.10
C ASP A 340 -24.70 -0.81 -3.70
N PRO A 341 -25.14 -0.54 -2.46
CA PRO A 341 -26.52 -0.82 -2.06
C PRO A 341 -27.55 -0.13 -2.96
N GLY A 342 -28.29 -0.93 -3.72
CA GLY A 342 -29.28 -0.47 -4.71
C GLY A 342 -29.01 -1.02 -6.11
N GLU A 343 -27.76 -1.39 -6.38
CA GLU A 343 -27.37 -2.03 -7.62
C GLU A 343 -27.94 -3.44 -7.75
N ARG A 344 -28.24 -3.81 -9.00
CA ARG A 344 -28.75 -5.14 -9.32
C ARG A 344 -27.60 -6.13 -9.32
N PHE A 345 -27.84 -7.31 -8.79
CA PHE A 345 -26.92 -8.43 -8.85
C PHE A 345 -27.67 -9.72 -9.21
N SER A 346 -26.92 -10.71 -9.69
CA SER A 346 -27.39 -12.07 -9.93
C SER A 346 -27.10 -12.90 -8.69
N ASP A 347 -28.15 -13.34 -8.01
CA ASP A 347 -28.13 -14.24 -6.84
C ASP A 347 -27.88 -15.70 -7.28
N ASP A 348 -26.92 -15.87 -8.19
CA ASP A 348 -26.55 -17.12 -8.84
C ASP A 348 -25.25 -17.70 -8.24
N GLY A 349 -24.77 -17.14 -7.13
CA GLY A 349 -23.53 -17.54 -6.49
C GLY A 349 -22.26 -17.01 -7.16
N LEU A 350 -21.10 -17.37 -6.60
CA LEU A 350 -19.78 -16.88 -7.01
C LEU A 350 -19.35 -17.35 -8.41
N ASP A 351 -19.80 -18.53 -8.85
CA ASP A 351 -19.56 -19.00 -10.23
C ASP A 351 -20.44 -18.30 -11.27
N GLY A 352 -21.50 -17.61 -10.81
CA GLY A 352 -22.43 -16.82 -11.60
C GLY A 352 -23.35 -17.65 -12.51
N VAL A 353 -23.57 -18.93 -12.19
CA VAL A 353 -24.43 -19.85 -12.94
C VAL A 353 -25.50 -20.43 -12.01
N ALA A 354 -26.77 -20.10 -12.28
CA ALA A 354 -27.88 -20.59 -11.49
C ALA A 354 -27.97 -22.13 -11.42
N GLY A 355 -28.25 -22.65 -10.23
CA GLY A 355 -28.56 -24.05 -9.93
C GLY A 355 -27.34 -24.94 -9.67
N THR A 356 -26.17 -24.36 -9.38
CA THR A 356 -24.91 -25.09 -9.14
C THR A 356 -24.68 -25.43 -7.67
N GLY A 357 -25.32 -24.71 -6.75
CA GLY A 357 -25.26 -24.89 -5.30
C GLY A 357 -23.96 -24.37 -4.68
N ASP A 358 -23.31 -23.39 -5.30
CA ASP A 358 -22.08 -22.79 -4.81
C ASP A 358 -22.36 -21.69 -3.75
N PHE A 359 -21.33 -20.95 -3.35
CA PHE A 359 -21.47 -20.00 -2.24
C PHE A 359 -22.28 -18.77 -2.67
N GLY A 360 -23.24 -18.38 -1.84
CA GLY A 360 -24.07 -17.20 -2.04
C GLY A 360 -25.40 -17.47 -2.73
N GLU A 361 -25.50 -18.53 -3.54
CA GLU A 361 -26.66 -18.76 -4.40
C GLU A 361 -28.03 -18.78 -3.67
N GLY A 362 -28.95 -17.96 -4.18
CA GLY A 362 -30.37 -17.97 -3.82
C GLY A 362 -30.67 -17.41 -2.42
N ASN A 363 -29.77 -16.60 -1.86
CA ASN A 363 -29.90 -16.07 -0.50
C ASN A 363 -30.48 -14.65 -0.44
N GLY A 364 -30.59 -13.96 -1.59
CA GLY A 364 -31.17 -12.64 -1.75
C GLY A 364 -30.29 -11.47 -1.29
N VAL A 365 -28.98 -11.67 -1.10
CA VAL A 365 -28.00 -10.60 -0.81
C VAL A 365 -26.78 -10.74 -1.70
N PHE A 366 -26.14 -9.62 -2.05
CA PHE A 366 -24.90 -9.64 -2.84
C PHE A 366 -23.76 -10.25 -2.02
N ASP A 367 -23.13 -11.29 -2.57
CA ASP A 367 -22.03 -11.98 -1.91
C ASP A 367 -20.65 -11.70 -2.51
N LEU A 368 -19.70 -11.53 -1.57
CA LEU A 368 -18.27 -11.64 -1.83
C LEU A 368 -17.80 -13.00 -1.32
N SER A 369 -16.80 -13.59 -1.98
CA SER A 369 -16.03 -14.68 -1.40
C SER A 369 -15.55 -14.29 0.02
N PRO A 370 -15.71 -15.15 1.04
CA PRO A 370 -15.22 -14.86 2.40
C PRO A 370 -13.75 -14.46 2.45
N ASN A 371 -12.90 -15.01 1.56
CA ASN A 371 -11.50 -14.65 1.45
C ASN A 371 -11.32 -13.20 0.96
N VAL A 372 -12.08 -12.81 -0.07
CA VAL A 372 -12.05 -11.47 -0.65
C VAL A 372 -12.63 -10.44 0.33
N SER A 373 -13.73 -10.79 1.02
CA SER A 373 -14.33 -9.94 2.05
C SER A 373 -13.31 -9.60 3.15
N ARG A 374 -12.55 -10.60 3.62
CA ARG A 374 -11.46 -10.38 4.59
C ARG A 374 -10.35 -9.48 4.05
N ALA A 375 -9.93 -9.65 2.79
CA ALA A 375 -8.96 -8.75 2.17
C ALA A 375 -9.50 -7.31 2.14
N PHE A 376 -10.77 -7.12 1.82
CA PHE A 376 -11.39 -5.81 1.74
C PHE A 376 -11.59 -5.16 3.11
N GLU A 377 -11.91 -5.91 4.16
CA GLU A 377 -11.92 -5.42 5.55
C GLU A 377 -10.55 -4.88 5.97
N ALA A 378 -9.47 -5.45 5.43
CA ALA A 378 -8.09 -5.00 5.62
C ALA A 378 -7.67 -3.87 4.64
N SER A 379 -8.52 -3.47 3.70
CA SER A 379 -8.21 -2.45 2.69
C SER A 379 -8.07 -1.07 3.35
N PRO A 380 -6.94 -0.35 3.18
CA PRO A 380 -6.79 1.01 3.69
C PRO A 380 -7.90 1.95 3.18
N ARG A 381 -8.36 1.75 1.93
CA ARG A 381 -9.52 2.44 1.36
C ARG A 381 -10.80 2.28 2.19
N ARG A 382 -11.14 1.07 2.63
CA ARG A 382 -12.33 0.83 3.48
C ARG A 382 -12.13 1.32 4.90
N LEU A 383 -10.96 1.07 5.47
CA LEU A 383 -10.61 1.56 6.80
C LEU A 383 -10.72 3.09 6.87
N LEU A 384 -10.32 3.81 5.81
CA LEU A 384 -10.50 5.26 5.70
C LEU A 384 -11.97 5.69 5.66
N GLU A 385 -12.88 4.91 5.06
CA GLU A 385 -14.31 5.24 5.03
C GLU A 385 -14.95 5.19 6.41
N VAL A 386 -14.43 4.34 7.30
CA VAL A 386 -15.03 4.06 8.61
C VAL A 386 -14.24 4.60 9.79
N VAL A 387 -12.99 5.05 9.59
CA VAL A 387 -12.17 5.64 10.66
C VAL A 387 -12.89 6.84 11.28
N ASP A 388 -12.79 6.97 12.59
CA ASP A 388 -13.39 8.08 13.34
C ASP A 388 -12.86 9.44 12.87
N GLU A 389 -13.74 10.46 12.82
CA GLU A 389 -13.39 11.80 12.33
C GLU A 389 -12.35 12.50 13.21
N ILE A 390 -12.40 12.31 14.54
CA ILE A 390 -11.45 12.92 15.47
C ILE A 390 -10.06 12.30 15.24
N GLN A 391 -10.01 10.99 15.01
CA GLN A 391 -8.77 10.30 14.67
C GLN A 391 -8.20 10.74 13.33
N LEU A 392 -9.01 10.76 12.27
CA LEU A 392 -8.58 11.17 10.94
C LEU A 392 -8.05 12.61 10.93
N ALA A 393 -8.71 13.52 11.66
CA ALA A 393 -8.30 14.91 11.77
C ALA A 393 -6.93 15.09 12.45
N ARG A 394 -6.52 14.15 13.32
CA ARG A 394 -5.20 14.18 13.97
C ARG A 394 -4.09 13.72 13.04
N MET A 395 -4.37 12.77 12.14
CA MET A 395 -3.36 12.14 11.29
C MET A 395 -2.87 13.08 10.17
N HIS A 396 -1.62 12.90 9.77
CA HIS A 396 -1.01 13.51 8.59
C HIS A 396 -0.68 12.42 7.58
N LEU A 397 -1.06 12.62 6.31
CA LEU A 397 -0.91 11.57 5.29
C LEU A 397 -0.13 12.07 4.08
N TRP A 398 0.93 11.35 3.74
CA TRP A 398 1.70 11.56 2.51
C TRP A 398 1.64 10.30 1.65
N ALA A 399 1.02 10.39 0.48
CA ALA A 399 1.06 9.31 -0.50
C ALA A 399 1.96 9.67 -1.69
N ASP A 400 2.58 8.66 -2.30
CA ASP A 400 3.10 8.82 -3.66
C ASP A 400 2.75 7.63 -4.56
N ALA A 401 2.69 7.88 -5.87
CA ALA A 401 2.46 6.82 -6.84
C ALA A 401 3.01 7.15 -8.23
N GLY A 402 3.49 6.11 -8.93
CA GLY A 402 4.05 6.22 -10.26
C GLY A 402 2.95 6.17 -11.31
N ILE A 403 2.88 7.16 -12.19
CA ILE A 403 1.81 7.27 -13.19
C ILE A 403 1.89 6.21 -14.31
N ARG A 404 2.96 5.42 -14.36
CA ARG A 404 3.22 4.33 -15.35
C ARG A 404 3.49 2.99 -14.68
N ASP A 405 3.18 2.86 -13.40
CA ASP A 405 3.41 1.62 -12.70
C ASP A 405 2.60 0.47 -13.33
N PHE A 406 3.26 -0.66 -13.61
CA PHE A 406 2.61 -1.85 -14.16
C PHE A 406 1.64 -2.49 -13.16
N LEU A 407 1.80 -2.21 -11.86
CA LEU A 407 0.83 -2.55 -10.81
C LEU A 407 -0.28 -1.49 -10.66
N MET A 408 -0.32 -0.49 -11.54
CA MET A 408 -1.33 0.56 -11.56
C MET A 408 -1.44 1.35 -10.25
N THR A 409 -0.32 1.59 -9.56
CA THR A 409 -0.34 2.22 -8.21
C THR A 409 -0.91 3.62 -8.20
N ALA A 410 -0.75 4.42 -9.28
CA ALA A 410 -1.40 5.72 -9.35
C ALA A 410 -2.92 5.59 -9.42
N GLN A 411 -3.42 4.66 -10.23
CA GLN A 411 -4.85 4.40 -10.38
C GLN A 411 -5.46 3.90 -9.07
N ILE A 412 -4.78 2.98 -8.38
CA ILE A 412 -5.18 2.49 -7.05
C ILE A 412 -5.15 3.64 -6.02
N THR A 413 -4.09 4.43 -5.98
CA THR A 413 -3.95 5.53 -5.00
C THR A 413 -4.95 6.66 -5.28
N ASN A 414 -5.33 6.88 -6.54
CA ASN A 414 -6.37 7.83 -6.92
C ASN A 414 -7.72 7.49 -6.26
N GLN A 415 -8.11 6.21 -6.24
CA GLN A 415 -9.34 5.76 -5.57
C GLN A 415 -9.34 6.06 -4.07
N PHE A 416 -8.23 5.74 -3.40
CA PHE A 416 -8.00 6.10 -2.00
C PHE A 416 -8.07 7.62 -1.78
N TRP A 417 -7.49 8.42 -2.69
CA TRP A 417 -7.45 9.87 -2.55
C TRP A 417 -8.81 10.54 -2.76
N GLY A 418 -9.63 10.04 -3.69
CA GLY A 418 -11.00 10.49 -3.88
C GLY A 418 -11.81 10.36 -2.60
N ALA A 419 -11.69 9.20 -1.94
CA ALA A 419 -12.33 8.93 -0.66
C ALA A 419 -11.87 9.85 0.48
N LEU A 420 -10.56 10.08 0.55
CA LEU A 420 -9.98 10.99 1.53
C LEU A 420 -10.52 12.40 1.34
N THR A 421 -10.65 12.83 0.08
CA THR A 421 -11.16 14.16 -0.27
C THR A 421 -12.64 14.32 0.11
N VAL A 422 -13.44 13.24 0.02
CA VAL A 422 -14.82 13.23 0.53
C VAL A 422 -14.89 13.44 2.05
N ARG A 423 -14.01 12.78 2.81
CA ARG A 423 -13.96 12.89 4.28
C ARG A 423 -13.27 14.17 4.76
N THR A 424 -12.30 14.69 4.02
CA THR A 424 -11.47 15.85 4.37
C THR A 424 -11.18 16.70 3.11
N PRO A 425 -12.01 17.72 2.80
CA PRO A 425 -11.90 18.48 1.55
C PRO A 425 -10.59 19.26 1.35
N LYS A 426 -9.76 19.40 2.39
CA LYS A 426 -8.47 20.11 2.33
C LYS A 426 -7.31 19.15 2.06
N THR A 427 -7.43 18.33 1.01
CA THR A 427 -6.31 17.53 0.48
C THR A 427 -5.48 18.33 -0.51
N ARG A 428 -4.24 17.88 -0.74
CA ARG A 428 -3.36 18.40 -1.78
C ARG A 428 -2.97 17.29 -2.75
N LEU A 429 -3.44 17.39 -3.97
CA LEU A 429 -2.92 16.62 -5.09
C LEU A 429 -1.75 17.36 -5.72
N ILE A 430 -0.67 16.65 -6.03
CA ILE A 430 0.56 17.18 -6.61
C ILE A 430 0.91 16.34 -7.84
N SER A 431 0.96 16.97 -9.00
CA SER A 431 0.98 16.29 -10.30
C SER A 431 2.34 15.72 -10.67
N ASP A 432 3.42 16.37 -10.21
CA ASP A 432 4.81 15.97 -10.42
C ASP A 432 5.77 16.67 -9.43
N PHE A 433 7.06 16.35 -9.51
CA PHE A 433 8.10 16.99 -8.72
C PHE A 433 8.30 18.48 -9.03
N GLY A 434 7.96 18.95 -10.24
CA GLY A 434 8.02 20.36 -10.60
C GLY A 434 6.96 21.18 -9.86
N GLU A 435 5.74 20.66 -9.75
CA GLU A 435 4.70 21.26 -8.92
C GLU A 435 5.10 21.27 -7.44
N LEU A 436 5.65 20.15 -6.93
CA LEU A 436 6.15 20.08 -5.55
C LEU A 436 7.24 21.13 -5.29
N ALA A 437 8.18 21.31 -6.22
CA ALA A 437 9.22 22.34 -6.15
C ALA A 437 8.61 23.74 -6.08
N ALA A 438 7.62 24.04 -6.92
CA ALA A 438 6.94 25.33 -6.95
C ALA A 438 6.18 25.61 -5.64
N LEU A 439 5.51 24.61 -5.07
CA LEU A 439 4.85 24.72 -3.76
C LEU A 439 5.86 24.99 -2.64
N GLY A 440 7.04 24.38 -2.73
CA GLY A 440 8.18 24.65 -1.85
C GLY A 440 8.91 25.97 -2.12
N GLY A 441 8.43 26.82 -3.04
CA GLY A 441 9.04 28.10 -3.38
C GLY A 441 10.37 27.99 -4.13
N GLN A 442 10.67 26.83 -4.71
CA GLN A 442 11.91 26.58 -5.46
C GLN A 442 11.79 27.02 -6.92
N THR A 443 12.90 27.51 -7.46
CA THR A 443 13.05 27.74 -8.90
C THR A 443 14.04 26.72 -9.47
N GLY A 444 13.56 25.82 -10.33
CA GLY A 444 14.41 24.82 -11.00
C GLY A 444 14.06 23.38 -10.63
N ALA A 445 15.07 22.51 -10.63
CA ALA A 445 14.90 21.11 -10.28
C ALA A 445 14.50 20.95 -8.81
N PHE A 446 13.60 20.01 -8.53
CA PHE A 446 13.16 19.70 -7.18
C PHE A 446 14.33 19.25 -6.29
N ASP A 447 14.46 19.89 -5.14
CA ASP A 447 15.38 19.51 -4.09
C ASP A 447 14.60 19.23 -2.80
N PRO A 448 14.52 17.99 -2.31
CA PRO A 448 13.76 17.67 -1.11
C PRO A 448 14.33 18.34 0.15
N GLY A 449 15.60 18.75 0.16
CA GLY A 449 16.21 19.44 1.30
C GLY A 449 15.67 20.86 1.48
N SER A 450 15.38 21.58 0.39
CA SER A 450 14.92 22.97 0.44
C SER A 450 13.42 23.16 0.34
N ALA A 451 12.64 22.11 0.07
CA ALA A 451 11.20 22.23 -0.10
C ALA A 451 10.49 22.45 1.26
N ASP A 452 9.41 23.21 1.24
CA ASP A 452 8.56 23.45 2.41
C ASP A 452 7.48 22.36 2.50
N PHE A 453 7.66 21.45 3.46
CA PHE A 453 6.71 20.38 3.76
C PHE A 453 5.77 20.71 4.92
N SER A 454 5.71 21.97 5.37
CA SER A 454 4.80 22.39 6.44
C SER A 454 3.33 22.22 6.05
N GLU A 455 2.45 22.14 7.05
CA GLU A 455 1.01 22.10 6.81
C GLU A 455 0.51 23.32 6.05
N GLN A 456 1.12 24.48 6.28
CA GLN A 456 0.78 25.72 5.59
C GLN A 456 1.08 25.63 4.08
N ALA A 457 2.19 25.00 3.68
CA ALA A 457 2.61 24.93 2.29
C ALA A 457 1.83 23.88 1.49
N ILE A 458 1.78 22.64 2.00
CA ILE A 458 1.27 21.49 1.24
C ILE A 458 0.02 20.84 1.86
N GLY A 459 -0.52 21.41 2.95
CA GLY A 459 -1.69 20.87 3.64
C GLY A 459 -1.37 19.71 4.57
N ARG A 460 -2.39 19.15 5.21
CA ARG A 460 -2.29 18.02 6.17
C ARG A 460 -2.15 16.68 5.47
N HIS A 461 -2.83 16.54 4.34
CA HIS A 461 -2.78 15.36 3.49
C HIS A 461 -2.30 15.76 2.09
N ALA A 462 -1.22 15.14 1.63
CA ALA A 462 -0.64 15.38 0.31
C ALA A 462 -0.41 14.08 -0.46
N TYR A 463 -0.68 14.10 -1.77
CA TYR A 463 -0.47 12.98 -2.68
C TYR A 463 0.35 13.45 -3.88
N LEU A 464 1.53 12.87 -4.03
CA LEU A 464 2.43 13.11 -5.16
C LEU A 464 2.28 12.02 -6.22
N ARG A 465 1.92 12.42 -7.43
CA ARG A 465 2.06 11.60 -8.63
C ARG A 465 3.45 11.86 -9.22
N TYR A 466 4.23 10.83 -9.51
CA TYR A 466 5.56 11.01 -10.12
C TYR A 466 5.65 10.36 -11.50
N GLY A 467 6.51 10.93 -12.34
CA GLY A 467 6.58 10.70 -13.79
C GLY A 467 6.30 12.01 -14.55
N ASP A 468 6.24 11.93 -15.88
CA ASP A 468 5.96 13.08 -16.75
C ASP A 468 4.57 12.98 -17.38
N PRO A 469 3.53 13.66 -16.87
CA PRO A 469 2.16 13.51 -17.38
C PRO A 469 1.95 14.09 -18.80
N SER A 470 2.91 14.86 -19.32
CA SER A 470 2.85 15.42 -20.67
C SER A 470 3.25 14.43 -21.77
N VAL A 471 3.92 13.33 -21.39
CA VAL A 471 4.44 12.34 -22.33
C VAL A 471 3.60 11.07 -22.29
N CYS A 472 2.99 10.73 -23.42
CA CYS A 472 2.46 9.40 -23.68
C CYS A 472 3.47 8.61 -24.54
N PRO A 473 4.33 7.76 -23.96
CA PRO A 473 5.20 6.95 -24.79
C PRO A 473 4.40 5.80 -25.41
N ASP A 474 4.50 5.64 -26.75
CA ASP A 474 3.87 4.52 -27.49
C ASP A 474 4.34 3.14 -27.01
N VAL A 475 5.49 3.08 -26.34
CA VAL A 475 6.00 2.03 -25.47
C VAL A 475 7.20 2.65 -24.75
N ASP A 476 7.26 2.50 -23.43
CA ASP A 476 8.32 3.04 -22.58
C ASP A 476 9.71 2.64 -23.12
N TRP A 477 10.53 3.58 -23.61
CA TRP A 477 11.92 3.32 -23.98
C TRP A 477 12.90 4.28 -23.26
N GLU A 478 13.84 3.72 -22.52
CA GLU A 478 14.99 4.36 -21.87
C GLU A 478 14.84 5.30 -20.65
N ASN A 479 13.64 5.69 -20.16
CA ASN A 479 13.61 6.73 -19.11
C ASN A 479 13.14 6.32 -17.72
N GLY A 480 12.45 5.20 -17.51
CA GLY A 480 12.06 4.70 -16.18
C GLY A 480 11.21 5.64 -15.31
N ARG A 481 10.75 6.77 -15.84
CA ARG A 481 10.07 7.85 -15.10
C ARG A 481 8.61 7.50 -14.80
N GLY A 482 8.24 7.50 -13.53
CA GLY A 482 6.88 7.14 -13.12
C GLY A 482 6.60 5.64 -13.13
N ASN A 483 7.60 4.78 -13.34
CA ASN A 483 7.48 3.33 -13.13
C ASN A 483 7.41 2.99 -11.63
N HIS A 484 7.22 1.70 -11.30
CA HIS A 484 6.98 1.22 -9.93
C HIS A 484 7.91 1.82 -8.86
N VAL A 485 9.21 1.85 -9.15
CA VAL A 485 10.20 2.50 -8.27
C VAL A 485 10.59 3.88 -8.81
N GLY A 486 10.69 4.02 -10.13
CA GLY A 486 11.09 5.25 -10.79
C GLY A 486 12.61 5.34 -11.01
N THR A 487 13.07 6.40 -11.66
CA THR A 487 14.51 6.63 -11.85
C THR A 487 15.27 6.76 -10.54
N THR A 488 16.60 6.61 -10.54
CA THR A 488 17.43 6.85 -9.34
C THR A 488 17.13 8.19 -8.65
N GLN A 489 16.86 9.23 -9.43
CA GLN A 489 16.50 10.55 -8.90
C GLN A 489 15.08 10.55 -8.29
N GLU A 490 14.12 9.89 -8.93
CA GLU A 490 12.76 9.76 -8.38
C GLU A 490 12.79 8.97 -7.07
N VAL A 491 13.53 7.86 -6.98
CA VAL A 491 13.70 7.10 -5.73
C VAL A 491 14.20 7.99 -4.59
N LEU A 492 15.26 8.75 -4.84
CA LEU A 492 15.82 9.68 -3.85
C LEU A 492 14.76 10.72 -3.45
N ASN A 493 14.13 11.35 -4.43
CA ASN A 493 13.16 12.41 -4.17
C ASN A 493 11.93 11.91 -3.40
N ARG A 494 11.41 10.72 -3.75
CA ARG A 494 10.27 10.08 -3.09
C ARG A 494 10.55 9.80 -1.62
N LEU A 495 11.64 9.08 -1.35
CA LEU A 495 12.07 8.73 0.00
C LEU A 495 12.31 9.99 0.84
N MET A 496 13.13 10.90 0.33
CA MET A 496 13.48 12.13 1.06
C MET A 496 12.26 13.01 1.31
N SER A 497 11.31 13.09 0.37
CA SER A 497 10.06 13.85 0.57
C SER A 497 9.18 13.25 1.66
N ALA A 498 9.04 11.92 1.70
CA ALA A 498 8.25 11.25 2.73
C ALA A 498 8.81 11.48 4.14
N PHE A 499 10.14 11.37 4.31
CA PHE A 499 10.78 11.63 5.61
C PHE A 499 10.86 13.12 5.95
N ALA A 500 11.05 14.01 4.96
CA ALA A 500 10.95 15.45 5.16
C ALA A 500 9.55 15.87 5.60
N PHE A 501 8.51 15.28 4.99
CA PHE A 501 7.13 15.42 5.42
C PHE A 501 6.97 14.97 6.88
N ALA A 502 7.36 13.74 7.22
CA ALA A 502 7.26 13.24 8.59
C ALA A 502 8.00 14.13 9.60
N SER A 503 9.22 14.54 9.27
CA SER A 503 10.01 15.49 10.06
C SER A 503 9.32 16.84 10.20
N ALA A 504 8.57 17.32 9.21
CA ALA A 504 7.82 18.57 9.34
C ALA A 504 6.56 18.42 10.22
N ARG A 505 6.05 17.20 10.42
CA ARG A 505 4.79 16.94 11.13
C ARG A 505 4.93 16.54 12.59
N PHE A 506 6.07 15.97 12.99
CA PHE A 506 6.30 15.74 14.42
C PHE A 506 6.52 17.08 15.15
N GLU A 507 5.63 17.41 16.07
CA GLU A 507 5.74 18.68 16.81
C GLU A 507 6.88 18.69 17.82
N GLY A 508 7.42 19.90 18.10
CA GLY A 508 8.48 20.07 19.10
C GLY A 508 9.77 19.34 18.74
N GLY A 509 10.10 19.28 17.45
CA GLY A 509 11.33 18.70 16.93
C GLY A 509 12.56 19.58 17.18
N ASP A 510 13.72 18.94 17.35
CA ASP A 510 15.00 19.65 17.38
C ASP A 510 15.67 19.69 16.01
N PHE A 511 15.89 20.90 15.51
CA PHE A 511 16.54 21.19 14.25
C PHE A 511 17.93 21.79 14.43
N ASP A 512 18.53 21.76 15.62
CA ASP A 512 19.86 22.34 15.80
C ASP A 512 20.91 21.59 14.98
N ALA A 513 21.78 22.35 14.30
CA ALA A 513 22.84 21.78 13.48
C ALA A 513 23.94 21.17 14.34
N LEU A 514 24.50 20.05 13.87
CA LEU A 514 25.51 19.24 14.55
C LEU A 514 26.81 19.20 13.74
N PRO A 515 27.66 20.24 13.84
CA PRO A 515 28.89 20.32 13.09
C PRO A 515 29.90 19.25 13.53
N GLY A 516 30.78 18.84 12.62
CA GLY A 516 31.92 17.96 12.93
C GLY A 516 31.68 16.46 12.68
N GLY A 517 30.59 16.09 12.02
CA GLY A 517 30.35 14.69 11.63
C GLY A 517 29.85 13.81 12.78
N LEU A 518 29.48 12.56 12.46
CA LEU A 518 29.05 11.56 13.45
C LEU A 518 30.12 11.28 14.51
N VAL A 519 31.40 11.41 14.16
CA VAL A 519 32.54 11.24 15.09
C VAL A 519 32.44 12.22 16.27
N ALA A 520 32.04 13.47 16.01
CA ALA A 520 31.91 14.49 17.04
C ALA A 520 30.71 14.24 17.99
N GLN A 521 29.79 13.34 17.63
CA GLN A 521 28.58 13.08 18.39
C GLN A 521 28.72 11.97 19.45
N GLY A 522 29.94 11.44 19.64
CA GLY A 522 30.25 10.57 20.78
C GLY A 522 29.77 9.12 20.65
N GLY A 523 29.59 8.63 19.42
CA GLY A 523 29.39 7.20 19.17
C GLY A 523 30.53 6.36 19.77
N PRO A 524 30.27 5.15 20.34
CA PRO A 524 31.28 4.33 20.98
C PRO A 524 32.52 4.01 20.14
N THR A 525 32.36 3.84 18.83
CA THR A 525 33.43 3.58 17.87
C THR A 525 33.75 4.80 16.99
N GLY A 526 32.87 5.81 16.99
CA GLY A 526 32.94 6.99 16.14
C GLY A 526 32.53 6.73 14.69
N GLY A 527 32.00 5.55 14.38
CA GLY A 527 31.63 5.12 13.03
C GLY A 527 30.12 5.10 12.78
N LEU A 528 29.73 4.96 11.51
CA LEU A 528 28.32 4.84 11.09
C LEU A 528 27.59 3.69 11.80
N GLY A 529 28.28 2.59 12.09
CA GLY A 529 27.73 1.42 12.78
C GLY A 529 27.28 1.68 14.22
N ASP A 530 27.70 2.78 14.85
CA ASP A 530 27.16 3.17 16.16
C ASP A 530 25.72 3.67 16.07
N PHE A 531 25.34 4.19 14.91
CA PHE A 531 24.06 4.85 14.64
C PHE A 531 23.14 3.98 13.80
N VAL A 532 23.67 3.09 12.97
CA VAL A 532 22.89 2.16 12.14
C VAL A 532 23.09 0.75 12.69
N LYS A 533 22.07 0.20 13.34
CA LYS A 533 22.16 -1.10 14.00
C LYS A 533 21.18 -2.09 13.38
N SER A 534 21.71 -3.21 12.91
CA SER A 534 20.91 -4.39 12.56
C SER A 534 20.84 -5.28 13.79
N GLU A 535 19.65 -5.45 14.34
CA GLU A 535 19.41 -6.11 15.63
C GLU A 535 18.32 -7.17 15.48
N LEU A 536 18.10 -7.94 16.55
CA LEU A 536 17.10 -9.00 16.62
C LEU A 536 16.27 -8.83 17.89
N PHE A 537 14.95 -8.91 17.79
CA PHE A 537 14.05 -9.01 18.95
C PHE A 537 13.39 -10.39 19.02
N GLU A 538 12.94 -10.80 20.21
CA GLU A 538 12.18 -12.05 20.38
C GLU A 538 10.71 -11.78 20.04
N SER A 539 10.18 -12.44 19.00
CA SER A 539 8.75 -12.40 18.67
C SER A 539 8.07 -13.63 19.24
N ALA A 540 7.14 -13.43 20.18
CA ALA A 540 6.34 -14.54 20.71
C ALA A 540 5.28 -14.96 19.68
N ALA A 541 4.73 -14.00 18.93
CA ALA A 541 3.78 -14.24 17.84
C ALA A 541 4.31 -15.17 16.75
N LEU A 542 5.59 -15.08 16.42
CA LEU A 542 6.24 -15.93 15.41
C LEU A 542 7.09 -17.06 16.02
N GLY A 543 7.21 -17.11 17.35
CA GLY A 543 8.02 -18.12 18.04
C GLY A 543 9.52 -18.08 17.68
N ARG A 544 10.03 -16.93 17.21
CA ARG A 544 11.42 -16.79 16.74
C ARG A 544 11.96 -15.38 16.92
N ARG A 545 13.27 -15.26 16.74
CA ARG A 545 13.93 -13.95 16.64
C ARG A 545 13.62 -13.30 15.29
N GLN A 546 13.26 -12.03 15.33
CA GLN A 546 12.94 -11.23 14.15
C GLN A 546 13.94 -10.09 14.00
N PRO A 547 14.52 -9.91 12.79
CA PRO A 547 15.46 -8.83 12.56
C PRO A 547 14.73 -7.50 12.39
N TYR A 548 15.43 -6.43 12.71
CA TYR A 548 15.04 -5.07 12.39
C TYR A 548 16.31 -4.22 12.23
N VAL A 549 16.17 -3.08 11.57
CA VAL A 549 17.23 -2.05 11.55
C VAL A 549 16.74 -0.83 12.29
N VAL A 550 17.58 -0.25 13.13
CA VAL A 550 17.33 1.06 13.74
C VAL A 550 18.41 2.05 13.33
N ILE A 551 17.99 3.25 12.94
CA ILE A 551 18.85 4.39 12.73
C ILE A 551 18.62 5.37 13.89
N LEU A 552 19.65 5.53 14.70
CA LEU A 552 19.65 6.45 15.82
C LEU A 552 19.93 7.88 15.31
N PRO A 553 19.25 8.89 15.86
CA PRO A 553 19.49 10.28 15.52
C PRO A 553 20.95 10.66 15.84
N PRO A 554 21.55 11.60 15.09
CA PRO A 554 22.97 11.90 15.24
C PRO A 554 23.39 12.36 16.65
N ASP A 555 22.51 12.99 17.42
CA ASP A 555 22.78 13.43 18.81
C ASP A 555 22.49 12.37 19.89
N TYR A 556 22.18 11.12 19.50
CA TYR A 556 21.75 10.08 20.45
C TYR A 556 22.79 9.78 21.54
N TYR A 557 24.08 9.95 21.30
CA TYR A 557 25.09 9.73 22.35
C TYR A 557 25.50 11.02 23.08
N SER A 558 25.37 12.18 22.43
CA SER A 558 25.75 13.47 23.01
C SER A 558 24.67 14.05 23.93
N ASP A 559 23.39 13.71 23.75
CA ASP A 559 22.30 14.04 24.66
C ASP A 559 21.61 12.76 25.20
N PRO A 560 22.07 12.22 26.35
CA PRO A 560 21.53 10.99 26.90
C PRO A 560 20.13 11.16 27.52
N THR A 561 19.65 12.38 27.70
CA THR A 561 18.34 12.66 28.31
C THR A 561 17.22 12.78 27.28
N ARG A 562 17.60 13.03 26.02
CA ARG A 562 16.67 13.25 24.93
C ARG A 562 15.91 11.99 24.53
N ARG A 563 14.64 12.22 24.20
CA ARG A 563 13.71 11.26 23.61
C ARG A 563 13.23 11.78 22.26
N TYR A 564 13.00 10.88 21.32
CA TYR A 564 12.76 11.24 19.92
C TYR A 564 11.45 10.64 19.39
N PRO A 565 10.80 11.31 18.41
CA PRO A 565 9.77 10.65 17.62
C PRO A 565 10.35 9.46 16.84
N VAL A 566 9.49 8.52 16.48
CA VAL A 566 9.87 7.28 15.78
C VAL A 566 9.12 7.17 14.46
N MET A 567 9.84 6.95 13.38
CA MET A 567 9.28 6.59 12.08
C MET A 567 9.56 5.11 11.79
N TYR A 568 8.51 4.30 11.81
CA TYR A 568 8.54 2.91 11.34
C TYR A 568 8.40 2.90 9.82
N PHE A 569 9.26 2.15 9.12
CA PHE A 569 9.24 2.09 7.67
C PHE A 569 9.36 0.65 7.17
N LEU A 570 8.39 0.25 6.37
CA LEU A 570 8.16 -1.12 5.93
C LEU A 570 8.68 -1.32 4.51
N HIS A 571 9.50 -2.35 4.30
CA HIS A 571 10.05 -2.64 2.97
C HIS A 571 9.01 -3.30 2.04
N GLY A 572 9.30 -3.28 0.73
CA GLY A 572 8.49 -3.93 -0.30
C GLY A 572 8.71 -5.45 -0.37
N GLN A 573 7.96 -6.11 -1.24
CA GLN A 573 8.10 -7.53 -1.54
C GLN A 573 9.53 -7.85 -2.04
N GLY A 574 10.08 -9.01 -1.65
CA GLY A 574 11.40 -9.47 -2.10
C GLY A 574 12.59 -8.72 -1.46
N MET A 575 12.32 -7.85 -0.49
CA MET A 575 13.33 -7.14 0.29
C MET A 575 13.38 -7.68 1.72
N LYS A 576 14.40 -7.25 2.47
CA LYS A 576 14.50 -7.37 3.93
C LYS A 576 14.89 -6.04 4.56
N ALA A 577 14.66 -5.89 5.86
CA ALA A 577 14.98 -4.66 6.60
C ALA A 577 16.45 -4.21 6.41
N THR A 578 17.39 -5.14 6.30
CA THR A 578 18.82 -4.81 6.12
C THR A 578 19.13 -4.20 4.75
N ASP A 579 18.31 -4.44 3.72
CA ASP A 579 18.54 -3.85 2.40
C ASP A 579 18.36 -2.33 2.44
N LEU A 580 17.49 -1.84 3.34
CA LEU A 580 17.29 -0.43 3.58
C LEU A 580 18.42 0.21 4.41
N SER A 581 19.25 -0.56 5.12
CA SER A 581 20.34 -0.01 5.95
C SER A 581 21.36 0.79 5.14
N ALA A 582 21.57 0.42 3.86
CA ALA A 582 22.45 1.14 2.94
C ALA A 582 21.99 2.58 2.66
N SER A 583 20.69 2.86 2.84
CA SER A 583 20.12 4.20 2.67
C SER A 583 20.30 5.09 3.91
N ALA A 584 20.89 4.60 5.00
CA ALA A 584 20.98 5.34 6.26
C ALA A 584 21.67 6.71 6.17
N LEU A 585 22.67 6.87 5.29
CA LEU A 585 23.33 8.16 5.08
C LEU A 585 22.39 9.21 4.47
N LEU A 586 21.37 8.79 3.70
CA LEU A 586 20.34 9.69 3.17
C LEU A 586 19.53 10.34 4.30
N PHE A 587 19.41 9.67 5.46
CA PHE A 587 18.59 10.14 6.57
C PHE A 587 19.38 10.83 7.67
N LEU A 588 20.64 10.43 7.90
CA LEU A 588 21.48 11.04 8.94
C LEU A 588 21.95 12.45 8.54
N GLY A 589 22.33 12.65 7.27
CA GLY A 589 22.83 13.95 6.80
C GLY A 589 21.85 15.11 7.04
N PRO A 590 20.60 15.04 6.57
CA PRO A 590 19.59 16.07 6.78
C PRO A 590 19.25 16.31 8.25
N GLN A 591 19.43 15.31 9.13
CA GLN A 591 19.28 15.49 10.58
C GLN A 591 20.47 16.22 11.20
N MET A 592 21.65 16.21 10.57
CA MET A 592 22.84 16.86 11.11
C MET A 592 22.99 18.30 10.67
N GLU A 593 22.87 18.55 9.38
CA GLU A 593 23.14 19.85 8.77
C GLU A 593 22.11 20.14 7.67
N SER A 594 22.12 21.37 7.17
CA SER A 594 21.29 21.81 6.06
C SER A 594 22.17 22.15 4.86
N THR A 595 21.67 21.90 3.66
CA THR A 595 22.26 22.43 2.43
C THR A 595 21.72 23.82 2.05
N VAL A 596 20.71 24.31 2.78
CA VAL A 596 20.00 25.57 2.50
C VAL A 596 20.72 26.76 3.18
N PRO A 597 21.18 27.79 2.43
CA PRO A 597 21.96 28.90 2.99
C PRO A 597 21.31 29.61 4.18
N GLU A 598 19.99 29.80 4.16
CA GLU A 598 19.26 30.43 5.26
C GLU A 598 19.31 29.59 6.55
N ARG A 599 19.12 28.27 6.44
CA ARG A 599 19.17 27.35 7.59
C ARG A 599 20.60 27.18 8.09
N ILE A 600 21.59 27.12 7.20
CA ILE A 600 23.02 27.15 7.55
C ILE A 600 23.35 28.41 8.37
N GLY A 601 22.90 29.59 7.91
CA GLY A 601 23.10 30.85 8.62
C GLY A 601 22.46 30.88 10.02
N ARG A 602 21.36 30.14 10.21
CA ARG A 602 20.68 29.96 11.50
C ARG A 602 21.17 28.77 12.31
N ARG A 603 22.17 28.01 11.82
CA ARG A 603 22.66 26.75 12.42
C ARG A 603 21.54 25.74 12.65
N ARG A 604 20.72 25.53 11.63
CA ARG A 604 19.65 24.54 11.61
C ARG A 604 19.94 23.41 10.63
N SER A 605 19.52 22.19 10.97
CA SER A 605 19.44 21.03 10.09
C SER A 605 18.16 21.07 9.23
N ASP A 606 18.11 20.29 8.16
CA ASP A 606 16.92 20.21 7.30
C ASP A 606 15.78 19.45 7.99
N TRP A 607 16.13 18.38 8.70
CA TRP A 607 15.19 17.55 9.45
C TRP A 607 15.43 17.65 10.94
N GLN A 608 14.37 17.38 11.71
CA GLN A 608 14.48 17.20 13.13
C GLN A 608 15.17 15.88 13.47
N LYS A 609 15.70 15.79 14.69
CA LYS A 609 16.22 14.52 15.21
C LYS A 609 15.08 13.53 15.43
N LEU A 610 15.13 12.37 14.75
CA LEU A 610 14.13 11.30 14.85
C LEU A 610 14.78 9.92 14.74
N LEU A 611 14.19 8.93 15.40
CA LEU A 611 14.56 7.52 15.21
C LEU A 611 13.86 6.98 13.96
N LEU A 612 14.59 6.22 13.15
CA LEU A 612 13.99 5.43 12.06
C LEU A 612 14.12 3.95 12.39
N VAL A 613 13.05 3.19 12.19
CA VAL A 613 13.02 1.74 12.40
C VAL A 613 12.54 1.06 11.13
N PHE A 614 13.37 0.20 10.55
CA PHE A 614 13.00 -0.66 9.44
C PHE A 614 12.60 -2.02 10.00
N ALA A 615 11.30 -2.28 9.94
CA ALA A 615 10.73 -3.57 10.31
C ALA A 615 11.01 -4.58 9.20
N ASP A 616 11.25 -5.83 9.57
CA ASP A 616 11.40 -6.92 8.62
C ASP A 616 10.06 -7.63 8.43
N GLY A 617 9.60 -7.64 7.18
CA GLY A 617 8.42 -8.35 6.72
C GLY A 617 8.77 -9.53 5.81
N GLN A 618 10.06 -9.90 5.71
CA GLN A 618 10.49 -11.10 4.99
C GLN A 618 9.92 -12.35 5.68
N CYS A 619 9.36 -13.26 4.89
CA CYS A 619 8.89 -14.54 5.40
C CYS A 619 10.06 -15.40 5.88
N GLY A 620 9.82 -16.14 6.96
CA GLY A 620 10.72 -17.19 7.38
C GLY A 620 10.55 -18.46 6.55
N PRO A 621 11.45 -19.43 6.74
CA PRO A 621 11.39 -20.69 6.01
C PRO A 621 10.03 -21.39 6.16
N GLY A 622 9.43 -21.78 5.04
CA GLY A 622 8.15 -22.52 5.02
C GLY A 622 6.89 -21.66 5.10
N GLU A 623 6.99 -20.34 5.27
CA GLU A 623 5.82 -19.48 5.50
C GLU A 623 5.21 -18.92 4.22
N CYS A 624 6.05 -18.43 3.31
CA CYS A 624 5.68 -17.82 2.03
C CYS A 624 6.91 -17.71 1.13
N HIS A 625 6.77 -17.15 -0.08
CA HIS A 625 7.89 -16.91 -0.98
C HIS A 625 8.77 -15.75 -0.51
N GLU A 626 8.22 -14.54 -0.40
CA GLU A 626 9.03 -13.33 -0.28
C GLU A 626 8.48 -12.25 0.66
N GLY A 627 7.17 -12.19 0.92
CA GLY A 627 6.61 -11.10 1.73
C GLY A 627 5.36 -11.42 2.53
N SER A 628 5.36 -10.94 3.78
CA SER A 628 4.32 -11.22 4.78
C SER A 628 3.16 -10.22 4.79
N PHE A 629 3.19 -9.16 3.98
CA PHE A 629 2.19 -8.07 4.02
C PHE A 629 2.02 -7.44 5.43
N TYR A 630 2.95 -7.71 6.34
CA TYR A 630 2.85 -7.41 7.77
C TYR A 630 1.49 -7.82 8.35
N SER A 631 0.92 -8.91 7.84
CA SER A 631 -0.43 -9.39 8.13
C SER A 631 -0.40 -10.71 8.87
N ASP A 632 -1.40 -10.95 9.72
CA ASP A 632 -1.62 -12.27 10.27
C ASP A 632 -2.20 -13.18 9.17
N PHE A 633 -1.46 -14.22 8.84
CA PHE A 633 -1.77 -15.10 7.71
C PHE A 633 -2.99 -15.98 8.00
N MET A 634 -3.76 -16.24 6.95
CA MET A 634 -4.59 -17.44 6.93
C MET A 634 -3.74 -18.69 6.76
N GLY A 635 -2.68 -18.61 5.95
CA GLY A 635 -1.87 -19.77 5.60
C GLY A 635 -2.68 -20.78 4.78
N PHE A 636 -2.20 -22.02 4.74
CA PHE A 636 -2.84 -23.08 3.95
C PHE A 636 -4.13 -23.64 4.57
N ASP A 637 -4.29 -23.53 5.89
CA ASP A 637 -5.31 -24.22 6.69
C ASP A 637 -6.03 -23.32 7.72
N GLY A 638 -5.79 -22.01 7.68
CA GLY A 638 -6.36 -21.05 8.64
C GLY A 638 -5.52 -20.82 9.90
N GLN A 639 -4.34 -21.45 10.03
CA GLN A 639 -3.44 -21.31 11.19
C GLN A 639 -2.09 -20.68 10.83
N GLY A 640 -2.09 -19.73 9.90
CA GLY A 640 -0.87 -19.06 9.44
C GLY A 640 -0.12 -18.24 10.51
N PRO A 641 1.15 -17.88 10.23
CA PRO A 641 1.99 -17.07 11.09
C PRO A 641 1.41 -15.67 11.35
N ARG A 642 1.68 -15.12 12.55
CA ARG A 642 1.12 -13.87 13.05
C ARG A 642 2.04 -12.66 12.82
N HIS A 643 2.33 -12.32 11.56
CA HIS A 643 3.26 -11.22 11.25
C HIS A 643 2.73 -9.82 11.62
N GLY A 644 1.41 -9.63 11.66
CA GLY A 644 0.80 -8.37 12.11
C GLY A 644 1.05 -8.15 13.60
N GLU A 645 0.82 -9.16 14.43
CA GLU A 645 1.14 -9.08 15.87
C GLU A 645 2.65 -8.89 16.09
N ALA A 646 3.50 -9.54 15.30
CA ALA A 646 4.95 -9.37 15.40
C ALA A 646 5.41 -7.93 15.15
N PHE A 647 4.72 -7.18 14.27
CA PHE A 647 5.00 -5.76 14.09
C PHE A 647 4.69 -4.94 15.35
N PHE A 648 3.58 -5.22 16.04
CA PHE A 648 3.27 -4.55 17.31
C PHE A 648 4.22 -4.97 18.45
N GLU A 649 4.68 -6.23 18.46
CA GLU A 649 5.78 -6.68 19.34
C GLU A 649 7.06 -5.87 19.10
N LEU A 650 7.42 -5.63 17.84
CA LEU A 650 8.56 -4.77 17.49
C LEU A 650 8.37 -3.35 18.04
N MET A 651 7.20 -2.74 17.88
CA MET A 651 6.93 -1.41 18.42
C MET A 651 7.14 -1.36 19.94
N ARG A 652 6.62 -2.35 20.67
CA ARG A 652 6.83 -2.47 22.13
C ARG A 652 8.30 -2.65 22.49
N HIS A 653 9.02 -3.48 21.73
CA HIS A 653 10.47 -3.65 21.89
C HIS A 653 11.23 -2.34 21.69
N ILE A 654 10.90 -1.57 20.66
CA ILE A 654 11.56 -0.29 20.38
C ILE A 654 11.36 0.70 21.53
N GLU A 655 10.15 0.82 22.08
CA GLU A 655 9.87 1.72 23.21
C GLU A 655 10.53 1.26 24.53
N GLY A 656 10.75 -0.04 24.70
CA GLY A 656 11.47 -0.58 25.85
C GLY A 656 13.00 -0.45 25.72
N ALA A 657 13.54 -0.51 24.51
CA ALA A 657 14.98 -0.58 24.25
C ALA A 657 15.62 0.77 23.89
N TYR A 658 14.87 1.73 23.36
CA TYR A 658 15.38 3.01 22.87
C TYR A 658 14.68 4.21 23.51
N ARG A 659 15.31 5.39 23.43
CA ARG A 659 14.75 6.64 23.98
C ARG A 659 13.73 7.26 23.04
N THR A 660 12.52 6.74 23.05
CA THR A 660 11.39 7.24 22.26
C THR A 660 10.55 8.25 23.06
N LYS A 661 9.90 9.19 22.37
CA LYS A 661 8.81 9.99 22.94
C LYS A 661 7.59 9.08 23.13
N GLY A 662 6.86 9.27 24.23
CA GLY A 662 5.55 8.63 24.45
C GLY A 662 4.42 9.63 24.19
N PRO A 663 3.16 9.17 24.21
CA PRO A 663 2.01 10.04 24.00
C PRO A 663 1.97 11.24 24.94
N GLU A 664 1.62 12.41 24.41
CA GLU A 664 1.60 13.67 25.16
C GLU A 664 0.40 14.54 24.75
N MET A 665 -0.26 15.15 25.75
CA MET A 665 -1.27 16.19 25.52
C MET A 665 -0.58 17.54 25.29
N ARG A 666 -0.87 18.18 24.16
CA ARG A 666 -0.39 19.51 23.80
C ARG A 666 -1.55 20.48 23.57
N PRO A 667 -1.42 21.77 23.93
CA PRO A 667 -2.36 22.78 23.45
C PRO A 667 -2.37 22.78 21.92
N ARG A 668 -3.55 22.85 21.30
CA ARG A 668 -3.67 22.96 19.84
C ARG A 668 -3.01 24.25 19.38
N THR A 669 -2.06 24.14 18.46
CA THR A 669 -1.45 25.29 17.83
C THR A 669 -2.47 25.95 16.87
N PRO A 670 -2.66 27.28 16.90
CA PRO A 670 -3.64 27.98 16.05
C PRO A 670 -3.43 27.84 14.55
#